data_AF-Q4Q352-F1
#
_entry.id   AF-Q4Q352-F1
#
_cell.length_a   1.000
_cell.length_b   1.000
_cell.length_c   1.000
_cell.angle_alpha   90.00
_cell.angle_beta   90.00
_cell.angle_gamma   90.00
#
_symmetry.space_group_name_H-M   'P 1'
#
loop_
_entity.id
_entity.type
_entity.pdbx_description
1 polymer ?
#
loop_
_entity_poly.entity_id
_entity_poly.type
_entity_poly.pdbx_seq_one_letter_code
_entity_poly.pdbx_strand_id
1 'polypeptide(L)'
;MSQSAETSAPLAERHADPMDMEAVEEELDIVKLEQLDDEANLKVLSHSRAEVERLRNLTPEMIRDMDSHIEYAVDAFFANRIADSEAALRSRMSEDPLAVCGAGLIAFVRCGLSMEQAQADIALELLTRSSALATQVISSEKSMISRGFSKVFQRNKETKGNWLSAAEFRAKTMHAESQALRCFVFVFQQSVSALVKAGLALNRANTSYKSLYMELEHRYKAKYGSKETVKTSQHKPAAGEEGDSDVNSPVRSPSWLAARDASLEQSTALETLGLDRNSVHCVEFGLGAMKLALSILPDNVRAVLRFIGVEGNRQEGLKLVRQCFKSDTLLSPFAGALLLALYGMLPATSAFLVDSYLPIAHEVRTEALKKEKIRESILHLWLDGRIERLTRSVDLSISKLNNCLAITSNPQLLAAMPQLRDFVLYDQWFNYAIVHQWKRASRCLEILSNTSKWANAVYQYAQACCLEMLEIEWAEGIENPDGVLDFPLEDLNRILGSSEAKVELIFSDVSTREAIAETITQLYWAAAQRKPVTLGGKPNHNDQFVLKRMEEILVSCGITPSTVVAKKKLGEPLEPVPEGLIIRNIVPLPAYEKCLIAGIAHQYPAERKDKMVTLIDAYLLREPVHRNTPLSDYVASLQKGSNRETASRSLASSSNTTSVGSHVSREVGSPAASPSSHEPRASLPENYRLLSLCVCKSMLLANSESKKDRQAALEVIKAIQDTPQYKDRQWSLSYAQAFALYEKAYIAYRDKSLEAAESIMNQLHKQYDSAHYYMHAKMDLKAHLASYHLREERQARAAKLTK
;
A
#
# COMPACT_ATOMS: atom_id res chain seq x y z
N MET A 1 47.37 29.63 -36.60
CA MET A 1 47.90 28.72 -35.57
C MET A 1 46.72 28.16 -34.81
N SER A 2 46.64 26.84 -34.78
CA SER A 2 45.53 26.01 -34.31
C SER A 2 45.42 25.93 -32.78
N GLN A 3 44.18 25.82 -32.28
CA GLN A 3 43.72 25.16 -31.05
C GLN A 3 42.26 25.61 -30.81
N SER A 4 41.30 24.86 -30.26
CA SER A 4 40.96 23.43 -30.12
C SER A 4 39.61 23.46 -29.37
N ALA A 5 38.71 22.53 -29.71
CA ALA A 5 37.34 22.45 -29.20
C ALA A 5 37.23 22.16 -27.69
N GLU A 6 36.31 22.82 -27.01
CA GLU A 6 35.82 22.42 -25.68
C GLU A 6 34.49 21.66 -25.82
N THR A 7 34.43 20.52 -25.15
CA THR A 7 33.37 19.52 -25.14
C THR A 7 32.39 19.82 -24.01
N SER A 8 31.09 19.79 -24.32
CA SER A 8 29.98 19.92 -23.38
C SER A 8 29.81 18.67 -22.52
N ALA A 9 29.93 18.82 -21.20
CA ALA A 9 29.63 17.77 -20.22
C ALA A 9 28.11 17.62 -20.00
N PRO A 10 27.59 16.40 -19.74
CA PRO A 10 26.18 16.16 -19.47
C PRO A 10 25.80 16.46 -18.01
N LEU A 11 24.61 17.05 -17.84
CA LEU A 11 23.93 17.34 -16.57
C LEU A 11 23.61 16.05 -15.81
N ALA A 12 24.46 15.67 -14.86
CA ALA A 12 24.11 14.76 -13.78
C ALA A 12 23.34 15.54 -12.71
N GLU A 13 22.05 15.28 -12.55
CA GLU A 13 21.26 15.76 -11.43
C GLU A 13 21.88 15.23 -10.12
N ARG A 14 22.31 16.15 -9.26
CA ARG A 14 22.78 15.85 -7.91
C ARG A 14 21.62 15.31 -7.08
N HIS A 15 21.65 14.03 -6.76
CA HIS A 15 20.79 13.45 -5.73
C HIS A 15 21.32 13.86 -4.35
N ALA A 16 20.45 14.50 -3.55
CA ALA A 16 20.76 14.93 -2.19
C ALA A 16 20.90 13.72 -1.24
N ASP A 17 22.01 13.70 -0.52
CA ASP A 17 22.27 12.84 0.65
C ASP A 17 21.34 13.31 1.80
N PRO A 18 20.63 12.44 2.55
CA PRO A 18 19.54 12.89 3.43
C PRO A 18 19.96 13.61 4.71
N MET A 19 21.24 13.92 4.93
CA MET A 19 21.72 14.55 6.16
C MET A 19 22.95 15.44 5.91
N ASP A 20 22.74 16.54 5.19
CA ASP A 20 23.70 17.64 5.17
C ASP A 20 23.47 18.54 6.39
N MET A 21 24.52 18.79 7.19
CA MET A 21 24.41 19.55 8.45
C MET A 21 24.13 21.05 8.22
N GLU A 22 24.44 21.58 7.03
CA GLU A 22 24.06 22.95 6.63
C GLU A 22 22.54 23.07 6.38
N ALA A 23 21.88 21.98 5.95
CA ALA A 23 20.42 21.96 5.81
C ALA A 23 19.70 22.05 7.16
N VAL A 24 20.34 21.62 8.26
CA VAL A 24 19.77 21.64 9.62
C VAL A 24 19.70 23.06 10.20
N GLU A 25 20.60 23.97 9.81
CA GLU A 25 20.53 25.39 10.20
C GLU A 25 19.46 26.15 9.39
N GLU A 26 19.34 25.89 8.09
CA GLU A 26 18.19 26.36 7.30
C GLU A 26 16.85 25.81 7.84
N GLU A 27 16.82 24.55 8.30
CA GLU A 27 15.66 23.92 8.94
C GLU A 27 15.21 24.64 10.23
N LEU A 28 16.14 25.17 11.04
CA LEU A 28 15.82 25.92 12.26
C LEU A 28 15.20 27.29 11.97
N ASP A 29 15.56 27.93 10.86
CA ASP A 29 14.96 29.20 10.44
C ASP A 29 13.61 28.99 9.73
N ILE A 30 13.43 27.87 9.02
CA ILE A 30 12.10 27.42 8.56
C ILE A 30 11.17 27.20 9.75
N VAL A 31 11.63 26.55 10.83
CA VAL A 31 10.82 26.32 12.05
C VAL A 31 10.37 27.63 12.70
N LYS A 32 11.17 28.70 12.65
CA LYS A 32 10.78 30.03 13.18
C LYS A 32 9.80 30.75 12.27
N LEU A 33 10.02 30.74 10.96
CA LEU A 33 9.11 31.35 9.98
C LEU A 33 7.75 30.64 9.97
N GLU A 34 7.72 29.33 10.16
CA GLU A 34 6.50 28.53 10.20
C GLU A 34 5.69 28.69 11.49
N GLN A 35 6.34 28.92 12.64
CA GLN A 35 5.62 29.31 13.86
C GLN A 35 4.89 30.65 13.68
N LEU A 36 5.48 31.56 12.90
CA LEU A 36 4.88 32.86 12.58
C LEU A 36 3.72 32.72 11.56
N ASP A 37 3.82 31.83 10.57
CA ASP A 37 2.75 31.54 9.60
C ASP A 37 1.56 30.79 10.22
N ASP A 38 1.82 29.81 11.11
CA ASP A 38 0.77 29.14 11.90
C ASP A 38 0.06 30.20 12.80
N GLU A 39 0.80 31.09 13.47
CA GLU A 39 0.25 32.16 14.32
C GLU A 39 -0.53 33.24 13.55
N ALA A 40 -0.11 33.59 12.34
CA ALA A 40 -0.79 34.55 11.48
C ALA A 40 -2.13 34.00 10.96
N ASN A 41 -2.16 32.73 10.52
CA ASN A 41 -3.38 32.05 10.07
C ASN A 41 -4.36 31.76 11.23
N LEU A 42 -3.85 31.52 12.44
CA LEU A 42 -4.63 31.30 13.66
C LEU A 42 -5.52 32.51 14.05
N LYS A 43 -5.13 33.74 13.70
CA LYS A 43 -5.91 34.96 14.03
C LYS A 43 -7.18 35.15 13.19
N VAL A 44 -7.25 34.54 12.01
CA VAL A 44 -8.38 34.69 11.07
C VAL A 44 -9.53 33.70 11.36
N LEU A 45 -9.26 32.63 12.12
CA LEU A 45 -10.17 31.49 12.34
C LEU A 45 -10.72 31.42 13.79
N SER A 46 -10.88 32.55 14.48
CA SER A 46 -11.23 32.55 15.91
C SER A 46 -12.72 32.45 16.20
N HIS A 47 -13.10 31.63 17.20
CA HIS A 47 -14.45 31.67 17.77
C HIS A 47 -14.66 33.00 18.51
N SER A 48 -15.92 33.42 18.62
CA SER A 48 -16.26 34.55 19.50
C SER A 48 -15.91 34.21 20.95
N ARG A 49 -15.59 35.22 21.77
CA ARG A 49 -15.30 35.03 23.20
C ARG A 49 -16.44 34.31 23.94
N ALA A 50 -17.69 34.58 23.55
CA ALA A 50 -18.87 33.94 24.13
C ALA A 50 -18.92 32.44 23.79
N GLU A 51 -18.57 32.06 22.55
CA GLU A 51 -18.57 30.66 22.13
C GLU A 51 -17.44 29.87 22.79
N VAL A 52 -16.25 30.46 22.91
CA VAL A 52 -15.14 29.84 23.67
C VAL A 52 -15.54 29.57 25.12
N GLU A 53 -16.24 30.52 25.76
CA GLU A 53 -16.70 30.36 27.13
C GLU A 53 -17.82 29.31 27.26
N ARG A 54 -18.74 29.25 26.28
CA ARG A 54 -19.75 28.19 26.20
C ARG A 54 -19.09 26.81 26.12
N LEU A 55 -18.12 26.64 25.23
CA LEU A 55 -17.41 25.37 25.04
C LEU A 55 -16.64 24.94 26.28
N ARG A 56 -16.00 25.88 27.01
CA ARG A 56 -15.27 25.57 28.25
C ARG A 56 -16.15 25.06 29.39
N ASN A 57 -17.41 25.47 29.41
CA ASN A 57 -18.37 25.15 30.47
C ASN A 57 -19.24 23.92 30.15
N LEU A 58 -18.92 23.15 29.11
CA LEU A 58 -19.65 21.91 28.79
C LEU A 58 -19.43 20.84 29.86
N THR A 59 -20.52 20.25 30.34
CA THR A 59 -20.47 19.04 31.19
C THR A 59 -20.35 17.78 30.32
N PRO A 60 -19.94 16.63 30.88
CA PRO A 60 -19.93 15.37 30.15
C PRO A 60 -21.28 15.00 29.49
N GLU A 61 -22.39 15.33 30.13
CA GLU A 61 -23.74 15.11 29.59
C GLU A 61 -24.00 16.00 28.38
N MET A 62 -23.64 17.29 28.45
CA MET A 62 -23.78 18.21 27.33
C MET A 62 -22.88 17.82 26.15
N ILE A 63 -21.67 17.32 26.42
CA ILE A 63 -20.76 16.78 25.40
C ILE A 63 -21.40 15.59 24.71
N ARG A 64 -21.96 14.64 25.45
CA ARG A 64 -22.64 13.47 24.89
C ARG A 64 -23.83 13.87 23.99
N ASP A 65 -24.64 14.84 24.43
CA ASP A 65 -25.76 15.32 23.61
C ASP A 65 -25.25 15.99 22.33
N MET A 66 -24.16 16.75 22.40
CA MET A 66 -23.53 17.38 21.25
C MET A 66 -22.93 16.35 20.28
N ASP A 67 -22.26 15.32 20.80
CA ASP A 67 -21.62 14.24 20.05
C ASP A 67 -22.63 13.33 19.35
N SER A 68 -23.89 13.26 19.79
CA SER A 68 -24.93 12.44 19.15
C SER A 68 -25.11 12.73 17.64
N HIS A 69 -24.93 13.99 17.23
CA HIS A 69 -24.94 14.38 15.82
C HIS A 69 -23.72 13.87 15.05
N ILE A 70 -22.57 13.78 15.74
CA ILE A 70 -21.33 13.24 15.17
C ILE A 70 -21.42 11.70 15.09
N GLU A 71 -22.07 11.05 16.07
CA GLU A 71 -22.37 9.62 16.00
C GLU A 71 -23.22 9.30 14.77
N TYR A 72 -24.26 10.09 14.48
CA TYR A 72 -25.02 9.96 13.23
C TYR A 72 -24.14 10.14 11.99
N ALA A 73 -23.23 11.12 11.99
CA ALA A 73 -22.33 11.36 10.86
C ALA A 73 -21.38 10.17 10.62
N VAL A 74 -20.84 9.58 11.69
CA VAL A 74 -19.99 8.38 11.61
C VAL A 74 -20.79 7.19 11.12
N ASP A 75 -21.98 6.95 11.68
CA ASP A 75 -22.85 5.85 11.26
C ASP A 75 -23.26 5.99 9.78
N ALA A 76 -23.57 7.21 9.33
CA ALA A 76 -23.86 7.49 7.93
C ALA A 76 -22.65 7.21 7.03
N PHE A 77 -21.43 7.58 7.45
CA PHE A 77 -20.21 7.29 6.69
C PHE A 77 -20.00 5.79 6.50
N PHE A 78 -20.10 5.00 7.57
CA PHE A 78 -19.91 3.55 7.53
C PHE A 78 -21.08 2.79 6.90
N ALA A 79 -22.27 3.40 6.85
CA ALA A 79 -23.40 2.95 6.03
C ALA A 79 -23.33 3.44 4.57
N ASN A 80 -22.18 4.00 4.15
CA ASN A 80 -21.90 4.49 2.81
C ASN A 80 -22.80 5.66 2.34
N ARG A 81 -23.45 6.37 3.27
CA ARG A 81 -24.21 7.62 3.04
C ARG A 81 -23.31 8.83 3.27
N ILE A 82 -22.33 9.00 2.39
CA ILE A 82 -21.27 10.02 2.55
C ILE A 82 -21.85 11.45 2.56
N ALA A 83 -22.83 11.74 1.70
CA ALA A 83 -23.43 13.07 1.65
C ALA A 83 -24.13 13.45 2.97
N ASP A 84 -24.85 12.50 3.58
CA ASP A 84 -25.52 12.69 4.87
C ASP A 84 -24.52 12.90 5.99
N SER A 85 -23.42 12.13 5.99
CA SER A 85 -22.31 12.28 6.93
C SER A 85 -21.72 13.68 6.88
N GLU A 86 -21.41 14.16 5.67
CA GLU A 86 -20.86 15.51 5.51
C GLU A 86 -21.86 16.61 5.84
N ALA A 87 -23.15 16.44 5.51
CA ALA A 87 -24.18 17.41 5.86
C ALA A 87 -24.32 17.54 7.39
N ALA A 88 -24.33 16.40 8.10
CA ALA A 88 -24.37 16.36 9.55
C ALA A 88 -23.14 17.09 10.16
N LEU A 89 -21.93 16.83 9.66
CA LEU A 89 -20.72 17.52 10.12
C LEU A 89 -20.78 19.03 9.83
N ARG A 90 -21.10 19.42 8.58
CA ARG A 90 -21.16 20.83 8.15
C ARG A 90 -22.07 21.67 9.04
N SER A 91 -23.20 21.12 9.48
CA SER A 91 -24.16 21.81 10.35
C SER A 91 -23.59 22.22 11.72
N ARG A 92 -22.43 21.66 12.13
CA ARG A 92 -21.81 21.88 13.43
C ARG A 92 -20.39 22.47 13.35
N MET A 93 -19.80 22.57 12.17
CA MET A 93 -18.43 23.05 11.97
C MET A 93 -18.17 24.49 12.45
N SER A 94 -19.21 25.31 12.60
CA SER A 94 -19.10 26.68 13.15
C SER A 94 -19.04 26.72 14.68
N GLU A 95 -19.41 25.64 15.37
CA GLU A 95 -19.55 25.58 16.83
C GLU A 95 -18.62 24.54 17.46
N ASP A 96 -18.35 23.42 16.78
CA ASP A 96 -17.67 22.28 17.38
C ASP A 96 -16.37 21.89 16.65
N PRO A 97 -15.20 21.97 17.33
CA PRO A 97 -13.94 21.48 16.79
C PRO A 97 -13.99 20.01 16.32
N LEU A 98 -14.76 19.14 17.00
CA LEU A 98 -14.89 17.72 16.60
C LEU A 98 -15.54 17.57 15.22
N ALA A 99 -16.54 18.40 14.90
CA ALA A 99 -17.18 18.37 13.58
C ALA A 99 -16.21 18.78 12.47
N VAL A 100 -15.37 19.80 12.73
CA VAL A 100 -14.32 20.22 11.79
C VAL A 100 -13.26 19.12 11.65
N CYS A 101 -12.85 18.49 12.75
CA CYS A 101 -11.94 17.35 12.74
C CYS A 101 -12.50 16.17 11.93
N GLY A 102 -13.78 15.85 12.11
CA GLY A 102 -14.48 14.79 11.36
C GLY A 102 -14.52 15.08 9.85
N ALA A 103 -14.80 16.33 9.46
CA ALA A 103 -14.72 16.72 8.06
C ALA A 103 -13.28 16.61 7.50
N GLY A 104 -12.28 17.00 8.30
CA GLY A 104 -10.87 16.81 8.00
C GLY A 104 -10.47 15.33 7.86
N LEU A 105 -11.04 14.43 8.67
CA LEU A 105 -10.84 12.99 8.58
C LEU A 105 -11.41 12.42 7.28
N ILE A 106 -12.61 12.83 6.86
CA ILE A 106 -13.19 12.40 5.58
C ILE A 106 -12.31 12.89 4.41
N ALA A 107 -11.84 14.13 4.45
CA ALA A 107 -10.92 14.67 3.46
C ALA A 107 -9.58 13.93 3.45
N PHE A 108 -9.05 13.56 4.62
CA PHE A 108 -7.86 12.71 4.74
C PHE A 108 -8.07 11.32 4.12
N VAL A 109 -9.23 10.68 4.36
CA VAL A 109 -9.56 9.39 3.74
C VAL A 109 -9.62 9.53 2.22
N ARG A 110 -10.24 10.60 1.69
CA ARG A 110 -10.23 10.89 0.24
C ARG A 110 -8.80 11.05 -0.28
N CYS A 111 -7.98 11.84 0.41
CA CYS A 111 -6.58 12.03 0.06
C CYS A 111 -5.81 10.70 0.03
N GLY A 112 -6.01 9.81 1.01
CA GLY A 112 -5.35 8.50 1.05
C GLY A 112 -5.80 7.56 -0.07
N LEU A 113 -7.06 7.68 -0.54
CA LEU A 113 -7.61 6.82 -1.60
C LEU A 113 -7.33 7.35 -3.02
N SER A 114 -7.20 8.67 -3.21
CA SER A 114 -6.94 9.27 -4.54
C SER A 114 -5.53 9.81 -4.75
N MET A 115 -4.79 10.06 -3.66
CA MET A 115 -3.48 10.72 -3.70
C MET A 115 -3.51 12.09 -4.43
N GLU A 116 -4.65 12.79 -4.39
CA GLU A 116 -4.83 14.09 -5.02
C GLU A 116 -4.38 15.24 -4.10
N GLN A 117 -3.59 16.17 -4.65
CA GLN A 117 -3.13 17.36 -3.91
C GLN A 117 -4.30 18.21 -3.38
N ALA A 118 -5.37 18.40 -4.17
CA ALA A 118 -6.54 19.16 -3.73
C ALA A 118 -7.22 18.57 -2.49
N GLN A 119 -7.26 17.24 -2.35
CA GLN A 119 -7.80 16.59 -1.15
C GLN A 119 -6.85 16.73 0.04
N ALA A 120 -5.53 16.69 -0.21
CA ALA A 120 -4.53 16.96 0.82
C ALA A 120 -4.68 18.39 1.37
N ASP A 121 -4.87 19.38 0.49
CA ASP A 121 -5.01 20.79 0.87
C ASP A 121 -6.28 21.02 1.71
N ILE A 122 -7.43 20.46 1.29
CA ILE A 122 -8.68 20.50 2.07
C ILE A 122 -8.50 19.85 3.44
N ALA A 123 -7.86 18.68 3.50
CA ALA A 123 -7.60 18.01 4.77
C ALA A 123 -6.73 18.87 5.69
N LEU A 124 -5.63 19.43 5.19
CA LEU A 124 -4.74 20.29 5.97
C LEU A 124 -5.45 21.56 6.46
N GLU A 125 -6.26 22.21 5.63
CA GLU A 125 -7.03 23.39 5.99
C GLU A 125 -7.99 23.08 7.16
N LEU A 126 -8.81 22.04 7.00
CA LEU A 126 -9.81 21.64 8.01
C LEU A 126 -9.15 21.21 9.32
N LEU A 127 -8.08 20.42 9.26
CA LEU A 127 -7.37 19.96 10.46
C LEU A 127 -6.64 21.12 11.16
N THR A 128 -6.11 22.08 10.41
CA THR A 128 -5.53 23.31 10.98
C THR A 128 -6.59 24.12 11.70
N ARG A 129 -7.76 24.32 11.07
CA ARG A 129 -8.89 24.99 11.70
C ARG A 129 -9.36 24.27 12.95
N SER A 130 -9.56 22.95 12.90
CA SER A 130 -9.95 22.16 14.08
C SER A 130 -8.97 22.34 15.25
N SER A 131 -7.67 22.22 14.96
CA SER A 131 -6.59 22.40 15.95
C SER A 131 -6.57 23.81 16.55
N ALA A 132 -6.83 24.84 15.73
CA ALA A 132 -6.94 26.23 16.15
C ALA A 132 -8.10 26.48 17.12
N LEU A 133 -9.30 26.00 16.78
CA LEU A 133 -10.50 26.14 17.61
C LEU A 133 -10.34 25.39 18.94
N ALA A 134 -9.79 24.18 18.90
CA ALA A 134 -9.48 23.39 20.08
C ALA A 134 -8.51 24.12 21.04
N THR A 135 -7.47 24.76 20.51
CA THR A 135 -6.46 25.45 21.33
C THR A 135 -7.05 26.64 22.10
N GLN A 136 -8.03 27.35 21.52
CA GLN A 136 -8.73 28.46 22.18
C GLN A 136 -9.49 28.00 23.43
N VAL A 137 -10.08 26.79 23.41
CA VAL A 137 -10.77 26.21 24.57
C VAL A 137 -9.78 25.89 25.69
N ILE A 138 -8.61 25.33 25.34
CA ILE A 138 -7.55 24.91 26.30
C ILE A 138 -6.86 26.12 26.97
N SER A 139 -6.66 27.22 26.23
CA SER A 139 -5.88 28.39 26.69
C SER A 139 -6.69 29.30 27.63
N SER A 140 -6.97 28.82 28.84
CA SER A 140 -7.42 29.66 29.96
C SER A 140 -6.26 30.53 30.47
N GLU A 141 -6.53 31.82 30.74
CA GLU A 141 -5.60 32.82 31.31
C GLU A 141 -4.90 32.35 32.60
N LYS A 142 -5.39 31.29 33.25
CA LYS A 142 -4.74 30.65 34.40
C LYS A 142 -3.41 29.95 34.08
N SER A 143 -3.09 29.70 32.81
CA SER A 143 -1.89 28.93 32.43
C SER A 143 -0.67 29.76 32.00
N MET A 144 -0.83 31.05 31.67
CA MET A 144 0.29 31.85 31.14
C MET A 144 1.18 32.42 32.25
N ILE A 145 0.61 32.70 33.44
CA ILE A 145 1.35 33.24 34.60
C ILE A 145 2.02 32.12 35.43
N SER A 146 1.53 30.87 35.38
CA SER A 146 2.09 29.76 36.16
C SER A 146 3.30 29.09 35.51
N ARG A 147 3.50 29.20 34.19
CA ARG A 147 4.64 28.58 33.48
C ARG A 147 5.97 29.30 33.70
N GLY A 148 5.94 30.61 33.99
CA GLY A 148 7.16 31.42 34.22
C GLY A 148 7.78 31.24 35.61
N PHE A 149 6.99 30.88 36.62
CA PHE A 149 7.45 30.83 38.02
C PHE A 149 7.43 29.44 38.68
N SER A 150 6.86 28.40 38.05
CA SER A 150 6.72 27.07 38.66
C SER A 150 7.92 26.12 38.49
N LYS A 151 8.89 26.41 37.62
CA LYS A 151 10.06 25.53 37.42
C LYS A 151 11.06 25.51 38.58
N VAL A 152 10.95 26.42 39.55
CA VAL A 152 11.94 26.55 40.65
C VAL A 152 11.40 26.10 42.01
N PHE A 153 10.08 25.94 42.18
CA PHE A 153 9.49 25.62 43.49
C PHE A 153 8.24 24.74 43.37
N GLN A 154 8.40 23.46 43.01
CA GLN A 154 7.40 22.41 43.34
C GLN A 154 7.96 21.02 43.03
N ARG A 155 8.79 20.53 43.94
CA ARG A 155 9.01 19.10 44.13
C ARG A 155 8.13 18.70 45.32
N ASN A 156 7.11 17.86 45.07
CA ASN A 156 6.19 17.22 46.02
C ASN A 156 4.95 18.01 46.51
N LYS A 157 3.85 17.97 45.75
CA LYS A 157 2.45 17.70 46.20
C LYS A 157 1.49 17.77 45.00
N GLU A 158 1.02 16.63 44.50
CA GLU A 158 -0.05 16.59 43.49
C GLU A 158 -1.42 16.72 44.16
N THR A 159 -1.99 17.93 44.12
CA THR A 159 -3.35 18.21 44.58
C THR A 159 -4.36 18.11 43.42
N LYS A 160 -5.55 17.56 43.69
CA LYS A 160 -6.74 17.40 42.80
C LYS A 160 -7.18 18.64 41.97
N GLY A 161 -6.51 19.79 42.10
CA GLY A 161 -6.90 21.08 41.51
C GLY A 161 -6.31 21.42 40.13
N ASN A 162 -5.62 20.50 39.45
CA ASN A 162 -4.94 20.78 38.17
C ASN A 162 -5.33 19.82 37.01
N TRP A 163 -6.44 19.07 37.16
CA TRP A 163 -6.98 18.25 36.07
C TRP A 163 -7.75 19.11 35.07
N LEU A 164 -7.73 18.72 33.80
CA LEU A 164 -8.52 19.36 32.76
C LEU A 164 -10.02 19.18 33.05
N SER A 165 -10.85 20.17 32.73
CA SER A 165 -12.29 19.93 32.64
C SER A 165 -12.60 18.90 31.53
N ALA A 166 -13.80 18.33 31.52
CA ALA A 166 -14.20 17.43 30.43
C ALA A 166 -14.11 18.13 29.06
N ALA A 167 -14.51 19.41 28.99
CA ALA A 167 -14.38 20.25 27.80
C ALA A 167 -12.93 20.49 27.39
N GLU A 168 -12.04 20.82 28.34
CA GLU A 168 -10.62 21.06 28.05
C GLU A 168 -9.92 19.76 27.61
N PHE A 169 -10.27 18.63 28.22
CA PHE A 169 -9.77 17.30 27.84
C PHE A 169 -10.21 16.94 26.41
N ARG A 170 -11.49 17.13 26.07
CA ARG A 170 -12.03 16.93 24.72
C ARG A 170 -11.33 17.83 23.71
N ALA A 171 -11.19 19.12 24.01
CA ALA A 171 -10.50 20.05 23.12
C ALA A 171 -9.04 19.65 22.88
N LYS A 172 -8.30 19.31 23.93
CA LYS A 172 -6.91 18.83 23.79
C LYS A 172 -6.81 17.52 23.01
N THR A 173 -7.81 16.65 23.12
CA THR A 173 -7.92 15.44 22.31
C THR A 173 -8.11 15.79 20.83
N MET A 174 -9.00 16.72 20.50
CA MET A 174 -9.20 17.20 19.12
C MET A 174 -7.96 17.86 18.53
N HIS A 175 -7.21 18.61 19.34
CA HIS A 175 -5.90 19.13 18.93
C HIS A 175 -4.94 17.98 18.57
N ALA A 176 -4.85 16.95 19.41
CA ALA A 176 -3.97 15.80 19.18
C ALA A 176 -4.35 15.04 17.89
N GLU A 177 -5.63 14.72 17.71
CA GLU A 177 -6.16 14.06 16.49
C GLU A 177 -5.86 14.87 15.23
N SER A 178 -6.09 16.18 15.28
CA SER A 178 -5.86 17.07 14.14
C SER A 178 -4.38 17.09 13.73
N GLN A 179 -3.48 17.11 14.70
CA GLN A 179 -2.02 17.06 14.44
C GLN A 179 -1.59 15.66 13.94
N ALA A 180 -2.19 14.58 14.45
CA ALA A 180 -1.91 13.23 13.98
C ALA A 180 -2.31 13.04 12.50
N LEU A 181 -3.53 13.46 12.13
CA LEU A 181 -3.99 13.41 10.74
C LEU A 181 -3.15 14.32 9.83
N ARG A 182 -2.80 15.53 10.27
CA ARG A 182 -1.88 16.43 9.52
C ARG A 182 -0.55 15.75 9.24
N CYS A 183 0.03 15.06 10.23
CA CYS A 183 1.26 14.30 10.05
C CYS A 183 1.13 13.31 8.88
N PHE A 184 0.07 12.50 8.85
CA PHE A 184 -0.12 11.52 7.77
C PHE A 184 -0.35 12.16 6.40
N VAL A 185 -1.10 13.28 6.32
CA VAL A 185 -1.25 14.01 5.04
C VAL A 185 0.10 14.50 4.52
N PHE A 186 0.94 15.06 5.40
CA PHE A 186 2.28 15.52 5.01
C PHE A 186 3.20 14.36 4.60
N VAL A 187 3.10 13.20 5.25
CA VAL A 187 3.84 12.00 4.83
C VAL A 187 3.47 11.59 3.40
N PHE A 188 2.21 11.73 2.98
CA PHE A 188 1.81 11.42 1.60
C PHE A 188 2.45 12.35 0.56
N GLN A 189 2.86 13.57 0.93
CA GLN A 189 3.47 14.53 0.01
C GLN A 189 4.94 14.22 -0.34
N GLN A 190 5.65 13.37 0.40
CA GLN A 190 6.97 12.82 0.03
C GLN A 190 8.08 13.87 -0.31
N SER A 191 7.90 15.14 0.08
CA SER A 191 8.90 16.21 -0.04
C SER A 191 9.62 16.44 1.30
N VAL A 192 10.85 16.96 1.26
CA VAL A 192 11.63 17.20 2.49
C VAL A 192 10.90 18.18 3.42
N SER A 193 10.42 19.30 2.89
CA SER A 193 9.62 20.26 3.65
C SER A 193 8.36 19.63 4.25
N ALA A 194 7.65 18.77 3.51
CA ALA A 194 6.49 18.08 4.06
C ALA A 194 6.90 17.09 5.17
N LEU A 195 8.02 16.38 5.05
CA LEU A 195 8.51 15.48 6.09
C LEU A 195 8.90 16.22 7.38
N VAL A 196 9.47 17.43 7.28
CA VAL A 196 9.72 18.30 8.44
C VAL A 196 8.40 18.67 9.11
N LYS A 197 7.41 19.13 8.34
CA LYS A 197 6.06 19.45 8.83
C LYS A 197 5.37 18.24 9.46
N ALA A 198 5.57 17.05 8.89
CA ALA A 198 5.09 15.80 9.48
C ALA A 198 5.75 15.53 10.84
N GLY A 199 7.06 15.70 10.96
CA GLY A 199 7.79 15.54 12.22
C GLY A 199 7.31 16.49 13.32
N LEU A 200 7.06 17.75 12.98
CA LEU A 200 6.48 18.74 13.92
C LEU A 200 5.07 18.36 14.36
N ALA A 201 4.20 18.02 13.41
CA ALA A 201 2.83 17.60 13.68
C ALA A 201 2.80 16.31 14.54
N LEU A 202 3.66 15.34 14.23
CA LEU A 202 3.85 14.12 15.02
C LEU A 202 4.26 14.42 16.46
N ASN A 203 5.22 15.32 16.66
CA ASN A 203 5.67 15.67 18.01
C ASN A 203 4.54 16.34 18.83
N ARG A 204 3.79 17.27 18.21
CA ARG A 204 2.62 17.93 18.82
C ARG A 204 1.53 16.91 19.20
N ALA A 205 1.21 15.98 18.29
CA ALA A 205 0.27 14.90 18.54
C ALA A 205 0.74 13.99 19.68
N ASN A 206 1.97 13.47 19.59
CA ASN A 206 2.55 12.55 20.58
C ASN A 206 2.61 13.15 21.99
N THR A 207 3.04 14.40 22.10
CA THR A 207 3.10 15.11 23.39
C THR A 207 1.70 15.27 23.98
N SER A 208 0.71 15.62 23.16
CA SER A 208 -0.67 15.81 23.59
C SER A 208 -1.30 14.49 24.06
N TYR A 209 -1.19 13.41 23.27
CA TYR A 209 -1.69 12.10 23.66
C TYR A 209 -1.02 11.55 24.91
N LYS A 210 0.31 11.64 25.02
CA LYS A 210 1.02 11.19 26.24
C LYS A 210 0.51 11.94 27.47
N SER A 211 0.33 13.26 27.35
CA SER A 211 -0.19 14.06 28.46
C SER A 211 -1.63 13.70 28.83
N LEU A 212 -2.51 13.48 27.85
CA LEU A 212 -3.90 13.06 28.08
C LEU A 212 -3.96 11.66 28.72
N TYR A 213 -3.18 10.72 28.21
CA TYR A 213 -3.13 9.35 28.70
C TYR A 213 -2.57 9.27 30.13
N MET A 214 -1.52 10.04 30.45
CA MET A 214 -1.02 10.15 31.83
C MET A 214 -2.09 10.69 32.79
N GLU A 215 -2.88 11.68 32.36
CA GLU A 215 -3.98 12.19 33.18
C GLU A 215 -5.08 11.13 33.40
N LEU A 216 -5.43 10.33 32.39
CA LEU A 216 -6.34 9.19 32.53
C LEU A 216 -5.83 8.19 33.57
N GLU A 217 -4.55 7.82 33.51
CA GLU A 217 -3.96 6.91 34.49
C GLU A 217 -3.97 7.49 35.91
N HIS A 218 -3.70 8.79 36.07
CA HIS A 218 -3.71 9.46 37.37
C HIS A 218 -5.13 9.51 37.96
N ARG A 219 -6.13 9.86 37.15
CA ARG A 219 -7.54 9.84 37.55
C ARG A 219 -7.99 8.44 37.93
N TYR A 220 -7.59 7.42 37.16
CA TYR A 220 -7.87 6.02 37.46
C TYR A 220 -7.31 5.61 38.82
N LYS A 221 -6.01 5.86 39.06
CA LYS A 221 -5.35 5.58 40.35
C LYS A 221 -6.00 6.33 41.51
N ALA A 222 -6.41 7.57 41.31
CA ALA A 222 -7.05 8.38 42.33
C ALA A 222 -8.46 7.88 42.70
N LYS A 223 -9.21 7.31 41.74
CA LYS A 223 -10.58 6.81 41.96
C LYS A 223 -10.62 5.37 42.49
N TYR A 224 -9.79 4.50 41.93
CA TYR A 224 -9.83 3.06 42.20
C TYR A 224 -8.69 2.56 43.12
N GLY A 225 -7.78 3.47 43.49
CA GLY A 225 -6.58 3.16 44.27
C GLY A 225 -5.50 2.47 43.43
N SER A 226 -4.30 2.39 43.99
CA SER A 226 -3.29 1.44 43.52
C SER A 226 -3.70 0.03 43.96
N LYS A 227 -4.73 -0.56 43.34
CA LYS A 227 -4.68 -2.03 43.21
C LYS A 227 -3.38 -2.28 42.49
N GLU A 228 -2.43 -2.99 43.11
CA GLU A 228 -1.21 -3.43 42.45
C GLU A 228 -1.65 -3.97 41.08
N THR A 229 -1.34 -3.21 40.04
CA THR A 229 -1.26 -3.73 38.69
C THR A 229 -0.42 -4.97 38.85
N VAL A 230 -1.03 -6.13 38.62
CA VAL A 230 -0.34 -7.42 38.54
C VAL A 230 0.98 -7.12 37.88
N LYS A 231 2.07 -7.19 38.67
CA LYS A 231 3.43 -7.11 38.15
C LYS A 231 3.42 -8.00 36.93
N THR A 232 3.91 -7.47 35.81
CA THR A 232 4.32 -8.20 34.62
C THR A 232 4.94 -9.54 35.02
N SER A 233 4.11 -10.56 35.22
CA SER A 233 4.57 -11.86 35.68
C SER A 233 4.96 -12.59 34.42
N GLN A 234 6.25 -12.91 34.32
CA GLN A 234 6.70 -14.03 33.54
C GLN A 234 5.81 -15.24 33.89
N HIS A 235 4.85 -15.54 33.02
CA HIS A 235 4.07 -16.78 33.15
C HIS A 235 5.04 -17.96 32.98
N LYS A 236 5.24 -18.72 34.06
CA LYS A 236 5.56 -20.16 34.00
C LYS A 236 4.32 -20.88 33.49
N PRO A 237 4.40 -21.77 32.49
CA PRO A 237 3.30 -22.66 32.17
C PRO A 237 3.31 -23.87 33.12
N ALA A 238 2.12 -24.26 33.55
CA ALA A 238 1.88 -25.47 34.32
C ALA A 238 2.12 -26.72 33.47
N ALA A 239 2.69 -27.76 34.09
CA ALA A 239 2.89 -29.07 33.52
C ALA A 239 1.54 -29.75 33.24
N GLY A 240 1.42 -30.37 32.07
CA GLY A 240 0.25 -31.13 31.64
C GLY A 240 0.57 -31.94 30.38
N GLU A 241 1.06 -33.14 30.64
CA GLU A 241 1.05 -34.42 29.90
C GLU A 241 1.20 -34.47 28.36
N GLU A 242 2.14 -35.32 27.95
CA GLU A 242 2.58 -35.65 26.60
C GLU A 242 1.52 -36.40 25.79
N GLY A 243 1.37 -36.01 24.52
CA GLY A 243 0.64 -36.73 23.48
C GLY A 243 1.18 -36.33 22.10
N ASP A 244 1.76 -37.30 21.41
CA ASP A 244 2.62 -37.21 20.22
C ASP A 244 1.84 -36.98 18.90
N SER A 245 2.38 -36.11 18.02
CA SER A 245 2.42 -36.20 16.54
C SER A 245 2.52 -34.83 15.80
N ASP A 246 3.67 -34.66 15.14
CA ASP A 246 4.09 -33.81 14.02
C ASP A 246 3.21 -32.67 13.46
N VAL A 247 3.73 -31.43 13.58
CA VAL A 247 4.20 -30.48 12.52
C VAL A 247 4.42 -29.13 13.23
N ASN A 248 5.67 -28.79 13.54
CA ASN A 248 6.03 -27.62 14.34
C ASN A 248 6.13 -26.33 13.48
N SER A 249 5.10 -25.49 13.51
CA SER A 249 5.17 -24.08 13.10
C SER A 249 5.53 -23.20 14.32
N PRO A 250 6.56 -22.35 14.28
CA PRO A 250 7.04 -21.63 15.46
C PRO A 250 6.33 -20.27 15.66
N VAL A 251 5.02 -20.18 15.48
CA VAL A 251 4.21 -19.08 16.04
C VAL A 251 2.96 -19.70 16.65
N ARG A 252 3.04 -20.07 17.94
CA ARG A 252 1.82 -20.35 18.70
C ARG A 252 1.09 -19.02 18.78
N SER A 253 -0.04 -18.90 18.08
CA SER A 253 -1.00 -17.83 18.30
C SER A 253 -1.22 -17.74 19.81
N PRO A 254 -0.88 -16.64 20.48
CA PRO A 254 -1.44 -16.43 21.79
C PRO A 254 -2.94 -16.45 21.58
N SER A 255 -3.68 -17.18 22.42
CA SER A 255 -5.11 -16.96 22.55
C SER A 255 -5.32 -15.57 23.17
N TRP A 256 -4.98 -14.52 22.42
CA TRP A 256 -5.04 -13.11 22.80
C TRP A 256 -6.50 -12.63 22.99
N LEU A 257 -7.47 -13.41 22.50
CA LEU A 257 -8.89 -13.28 22.87
C LEU A 257 -9.25 -13.85 24.24
N ALA A 258 -8.66 -14.97 24.65
CA ALA A 258 -9.10 -15.68 25.85
C ALA A 258 -8.35 -15.25 27.11
N ALA A 259 -7.36 -14.35 26.99
CA ALA A 259 -6.81 -13.66 28.14
C ALA A 259 -7.95 -12.83 28.77
N ARG A 260 -8.49 -13.32 29.89
CA ARG A 260 -9.50 -12.65 30.71
C ARG A 260 -9.23 -11.14 30.78
N ASP A 261 -10.22 -10.37 30.39
CA ASP A 261 -10.10 -9.05 29.77
C ASP A 261 -9.83 -7.89 30.75
N ALA A 262 -8.82 -8.03 31.61
CA ALA A 262 -8.44 -7.00 32.58
C ALA A 262 -8.11 -5.64 31.91
N SER A 263 -7.67 -5.66 30.64
CA SER A 263 -7.49 -4.45 29.84
C SER A 263 -8.81 -3.78 29.43
N LEU A 264 -9.84 -4.56 29.09
CA LEU A 264 -11.16 -3.98 28.79
C LEU A 264 -11.85 -3.51 30.07
N GLU A 265 -11.72 -4.24 31.19
CA GLU A 265 -12.21 -3.77 32.49
C GLU A 265 -11.60 -2.42 32.89
N GLN A 266 -10.29 -2.27 32.68
CA GLN A 266 -9.60 -1.00 32.90
C GLN A 266 -10.13 0.10 31.98
N SER A 267 -10.32 -0.19 30.70
CA SER A 267 -10.80 0.76 29.69
C SER A 267 -12.23 1.24 30.00
N THR A 268 -13.16 0.34 30.33
CA THR A 268 -14.53 0.70 30.77
C THR A 268 -14.52 1.52 32.05
N ALA A 269 -13.60 1.24 32.98
CA ALA A 269 -13.47 2.04 34.20
C ALA A 269 -12.97 3.48 33.93
N LEU A 270 -12.25 3.73 32.83
CA LEU A 270 -11.82 5.08 32.43
C LEU A 270 -13.01 5.99 32.09
N GLU A 271 -14.10 5.44 31.57
CA GLU A 271 -15.31 6.21 31.24
C GLU A 271 -15.96 6.85 32.49
N THR A 272 -15.66 6.34 33.68
CA THR A 272 -16.26 6.81 34.92
C THR A 272 -15.49 7.98 35.57
N LEU A 273 -14.44 8.49 34.92
CA LEU A 273 -13.51 9.48 35.48
C LEU A 273 -13.97 10.94 35.36
N GLY A 274 -15.27 11.14 35.13
CA GLY A 274 -15.86 12.48 34.92
C GLY A 274 -15.45 13.09 33.58
N LEU A 275 -15.18 12.26 32.59
CA LEU A 275 -14.84 12.61 31.21
C LEU A 275 -15.86 11.97 30.26
N ASP A 276 -16.01 12.51 29.06
CA ASP A 276 -16.82 11.86 28.04
C ASP A 276 -16.08 10.65 27.44
N ARG A 277 -16.84 9.59 27.12
CA ARG A 277 -16.28 8.33 26.62
C ARG A 277 -15.58 8.46 25.26
N ASN A 278 -16.07 9.34 24.39
CA ASN A 278 -15.53 9.50 23.05
C ASN A 278 -14.10 10.03 23.13
N SER A 279 -13.85 11.05 23.94
CA SER A 279 -12.51 11.60 24.19
C SER A 279 -11.57 10.57 24.81
N VAL A 280 -12.04 9.77 25.77
CA VAL A 280 -11.23 8.70 26.40
C VAL A 280 -10.74 7.70 25.36
N HIS A 281 -11.66 7.13 24.57
CA HIS A 281 -11.31 6.12 23.57
C HIS A 281 -10.61 6.71 22.34
N CYS A 282 -10.79 8.01 22.07
CA CYS A 282 -10.02 8.74 21.07
C CYS A 282 -8.54 8.83 21.46
N VAL A 283 -8.24 9.06 22.74
CA VAL A 283 -6.86 9.01 23.24
C VAL A 283 -6.26 7.62 23.11
N GLU A 284 -7.01 6.56 23.43
CA GLU A 284 -6.56 5.17 23.22
C GLU A 284 -6.28 4.90 21.74
N PHE A 285 -7.20 5.26 20.84
CA PHE A 285 -7.03 5.08 19.40
C PHE A 285 -5.83 5.85 18.87
N GLY A 286 -5.76 7.17 19.08
CA GLY A 286 -4.72 8.02 18.51
C GLY A 286 -3.33 7.67 19.01
N LEU A 287 -3.17 7.47 20.33
CA LEU A 287 -1.91 7.01 20.90
C LEU A 287 -1.54 5.61 20.40
N GLY A 288 -2.52 4.72 20.34
CA GLY A 288 -2.34 3.34 19.89
C GLY A 288 -1.90 3.26 18.43
N ALA A 289 -2.63 3.94 17.53
CA ALA A 289 -2.35 4.02 16.11
C ALA A 289 -0.96 4.60 15.83
N MET A 290 -0.60 5.67 16.54
CA MET A 290 0.72 6.29 16.43
C MET A 290 1.82 5.33 16.92
N LYS A 291 1.65 4.68 18.09
CA LYS A 291 2.61 3.68 18.59
C LYS A 291 2.79 2.52 17.60
N LEU A 292 1.72 2.07 16.95
CA LEU A 292 1.77 1.05 15.90
C LEU A 292 2.55 1.54 14.68
N ALA A 293 2.18 2.69 14.12
CA ALA A 293 2.83 3.26 12.94
C ALA A 293 4.34 3.42 13.18
N LEU A 294 4.73 4.00 14.31
CA LEU A 294 6.13 4.19 14.72
C LEU A 294 6.87 2.87 14.92
N SER A 295 6.20 1.83 15.42
CA SER A 295 6.83 0.53 15.67
C SER A 295 7.27 -0.18 14.39
N ILE A 296 6.59 0.11 13.27
CA ILE A 296 6.83 -0.50 11.95
C ILE A 296 7.85 0.31 11.16
N LEU A 297 8.31 1.49 11.61
CA LEU A 297 9.30 2.26 10.84
C LEU A 297 10.70 1.62 10.85
N PRO A 298 11.53 1.88 9.82
CA PRO A 298 12.95 1.50 9.79
C PRO A 298 13.75 2.04 11.00
N ASP A 299 14.83 1.35 11.38
CA ASP A 299 15.59 1.66 12.61
C ASP A 299 16.22 3.04 12.62
N ASN A 300 16.77 3.47 11.49
CA ASN A 300 17.32 4.80 11.29
C ASN A 300 16.26 5.89 11.51
N VAL A 301 15.06 5.70 10.95
CA VAL A 301 13.94 6.63 11.14
C VAL A 301 13.50 6.62 12.62
N ARG A 302 13.39 5.45 13.24
CA ARG A 302 13.04 5.34 14.67
C ARG A 302 14.08 6.00 15.57
N ALA A 303 15.37 5.93 15.23
CA ALA A 303 16.44 6.58 15.99
C ALA A 303 16.28 8.11 15.97
N VAL A 304 15.99 8.70 14.82
CA VAL A 304 15.70 10.15 14.68
C VAL A 304 14.44 10.53 15.47
N LEU A 305 13.37 9.74 15.38
CA LEU A 305 12.13 10.04 16.11
C LEU A 305 12.30 9.93 17.64
N ARG A 306 13.15 9.03 18.12
CA ARG A 306 13.50 8.94 19.55
C ARG A 306 14.20 10.19 20.06
N PHE A 307 15.05 10.82 19.23
CA PHE A 307 15.73 12.07 19.58
C PHE A 307 14.72 13.20 19.89
N ILE A 308 13.60 13.26 19.16
CA ILE A 308 12.51 14.21 19.43
C ILE A 308 11.48 13.69 20.46
N GLY A 309 11.77 12.61 21.19
CA GLY A 309 10.93 12.09 22.28
C GLY A 309 9.73 11.23 21.85
N VAL A 310 9.73 10.76 20.61
CA VAL A 310 8.68 9.92 20.02
C VAL A 310 9.17 8.48 19.92
N GLU A 311 8.41 7.54 20.47
CA GLU A 311 8.79 6.11 20.44
C GLU A 311 7.57 5.22 20.19
N GLY A 312 7.75 4.24 19.30
CA GLY A 312 6.74 3.23 18.98
C GLY A 312 6.80 2.04 19.93
N ASN A 313 5.64 1.49 20.27
CA ASN A 313 5.51 0.24 21.01
C ASN A 313 4.35 -0.57 20.41
N ARG A 314 4.67 -1.67 19.74
CA ARG A 314 3.66 -2.47 19.04
C ARG A 314 2.64 -3.09 19.99
N GLN A 315 3.08 -3.71 21.09
CA GLN A 315 2.18 -4.43 21.99
C GLN A 315 1.21 -3.48 22.69
N GLU A 316 1.73 -2.35 23.17
CA GLU A 316 0.92 -1.29 23.77
C GLU A 316 0.01 -0.65 22.74
N GLY A 317 0.51 -0.40 21.52
CA GLY A 317 -0.29 0.14 20.42
C GLY A 317 -1.46 -0.77 20.05
N LEU A 318 -1.23 -2.07 19.92
CA LEU A 318 -2.28 -3.07 19.65
C LEU A 318 -3.30 -3.12 20.78
N LYS A 319 -2.85 -3.07 22.04
CA LYS A 319 -3.73 -3.05 23.22
C LYS A 319 -4.69 -1.86 23.16
N LEU A 320 -4.16 -0.65 22.98
CA LEU A 320 -4.95 0.58 22.99
C LEU A 320 -5.93 0.65 21.81
N VAL A 321 -5.49 0.28 20.60
CA VAL A 321 -6.38 0.24 19.42
C VAL A 321 -7.49 -0.81 19.62
N ARG A 322 -7.19 -1.96 20.23
CA ARG A 322 -8.20 -2.99 20.53
C ARG A 322 -9.21 -2.51 21.58
N GLN A 323 -8.77 -1.74 22.58
CA GLN A 323 -9.68 -1.14 23.56
C GLN A 323 -10.68 -0.18 22.89
N CYS A 324 -10.21 0.71 22.00
CA CYS A 324 -11.10 1.55 21.20
C CYS A 324 -11.99 0.74 20.25
N PHE A 325 -11.46 -0.30 19.60
CA PHE A 325 -12.28 -1.16 18.75
C PHE A 325 -13.43 -1.81 19.55
N LYS A 326 -13.24 -2.13 20.83
CA LYS A 326 -14.25 -2.76 21.69
C LYS A 326 -15.24 -1.80 22.36
N SER A 327 -15.03 -0.49 22.30
CA SER A 327 -15.81 0.48 23.11
C SER A 327 -17.11 0.99 22.49
N ASP A 328 -17.38 0.66 21.22
CA ASP A 328 -18.55 1.14 20.46
C ASP A 328 -18.69 2.68 20.48
N THR A 329 -17.57 3.42 20.48
CA THR A 329 -17.50 4.89 20.34
C THR A 329 -17.24 5.34 18.91
N LEU A 330 -17.18 6.65 18.68
CA LEU A 330 -16.95 7.29 17.37
C LEU A 330 -15.80 6.68 16.56
N LEU A 331 -14.68 6.35 17.21
CA LEU A 331 -13.49 5.82 16.52
C LEU A 331 -13.41 4.28 16.52
N SER A 332 -14.34 3.58 17.16
CA SER A 332 -14.42 2.11 17.14
C SER A 332 -14.40 1.52 15.72
N PRO A 333 -15.21 1.99 14.75
CA PRO A 333 -15.15 1.46 13.38
C PRO A 333 -13.84 1.81 12.66
N PHE A 334 -13.22 2.96 12.95
CA PHE A 334 -11.89 3.29 12.41
C PHE A 334 -10.78 2.41 13.01
N ALA A 335 -10.88 2.06 14.30
CA ALA A 335 -9.97 1.12 14.96
C ALA A 335 -10.06 -0.28 14.34
N GLY A 336 -11.28 -0.77 14.06
CA GLY A 336 -11.51 -2.01 13.32
C GLY A 336 -10.87 -1.98 11.92
N ALA A 337 -11.11 -0.90 11.16
CA ALA A 337 -10.50 -0.71 9.84
C ALA A 337 -8.97 -0.65 9.90
N LEU A 338 -8.38 0.05 10.89
CA LEU A 338 -6.93 0.13 11.08
C LEU A 338 -6.32 -1.24 11.38
N LEU A 339 -6.93 -2.03 12.26
CA LEU A 339 -6.46 -3.38 12.57
C LEU A 339 -6.55 -4.28 11.33
N LEU A 340 -7.67 -4.28 10.62
CA LEU A 340 -7.81 -5.03 9.36
C LEU A 340 -6.81 -4.58 8.30
N ALA A 341 -6.55 -3.27 8.18
CA ALA A 341 -5.54 -2.74 7.27
C ALA A 341 -4.14 -3.21 7.68
N LEU A 342 -3.78 -3.13 8.96
CA LEU A 342 -2.48 -3.63 9.44
C LEU A 342 -2.30 -5.11 9.08
N TYR A 343 -3.32 -5.93 9.32
CA TYR A 343 -3.26 -7.37 9.13
C TYR A 343 -3.58 -7.86 7.70
N GLY A 344 -4.12 -7.00 6.83
CA GLY A 344 -4.41 -7.31 5.43
C GLY A 344 -3.45 -6.67 4.43
N MET A 345 -2.87 -5.51 4.74
CA MET A 345 -1.99 -4.74 3.83
C MET A 345 -0.52 -5.17 3.93
N LEU A 346 0.00 -5.33 5.14
CA LEU A 346 1.41 -5.67 5.35
C LEU A 346 1.76 -7.06 4.82
N PRO A 347 1.01 -8.14 5.13
CA PRO A 347 1.27 -9.45 4.52
C PRO A 347 0.95 -9.49 3.02
N ALA A 348 0.13 -8.58 2.49
CA ALA A 348 -0.01 -8.44 1.03
C ALA A 348 1.27 -7.94 0.37
N THR A 349 2.09 -7.18 1.09
CA THR A 349 3.36 -6.62 0.61
C THR A 349 4.54 -7.59 0.78
N SER A 350 4.61 -8.30 1.92
CA SER A 350 5.71 -9.22 2.24
C SER A 350 5.22 -10.59 2.68
N ALA A 351 5.62 -11.63 1.95
CA ALA A 351 5.22 -13.02 2.20
C ALA A 351 5.71 -13.56 3.57
N PHE A 352 6.75 -12.95 4.16
CA PHE A 352 7.27 -13.31 5.48
C PHE A 352 6.23 -13.14 6.59
N LEU A 353 5.29 -12.19 6.43
CA LEU A 353 4.31 -11.85 7.47
C LEU A 353 3.06 -12.73 7.43
N VAL A 354 2.83 -13.49 6.36
CA VAL A 354 1.54 -14.17 6.10
C VAL A 354 1.16 -15.11 7.25
N ASP A 355 2.08 -16.01 7.63
CA ASP A 355 1.80 -17.04 8.65
C ASP A 355 1.53 -16.43 10.03
N SER A 356 2.18 -15.31 10.37
CA SER A 356 2.03 -14.64 11.66
C SER A 356 0.85 -13.67 11.71
N TYR A 357 0.44 -13.08 10.58
CA TYR A 357 -0.60 -12.05 10.53
C TYR A 357 -1.97 -12.59 10.15
N LEU A 358 -2.06 -13.60 9.28
CA LEU A 358 -3.33 -14.10 8.76
C LEU A 358 -4.28 -14.64 9.85
N PRO A 359 -3.82 -15.40 10.87
CA PRO A 359 -4.70 -15.83 11.98
C PRO A 359 -5.33 -14.64 12.73
N ILE A 360 -4.56 -13.58 12.93
CA ILE A 360 -5.03 -12.36 13.60
C ILE A 360 -6.01 -11.60 12.69
N ALA A 361 -5.73 -11.53 11.39
CA ALA A 361 -6.62 -10.93 10.40
C ALA A 361 -8.01 -11.60 10.44
N HIS A 362 -8.06 -12.93 10.49
CA HIS A 362 -9.32 -13.68 10.56
C HIS A 362 -10.12 -13.41 11.81
N GLU A 363 -9.44 -13.25 12.94
CA GLU A 363 -10.10 -12.92 14.20
C GLU A 363 -10.71 -11.52 14.17
N VAL A 364 -9.90 -10.50 13.84
CA VAL A 364 -10.35 -9.11 13.75
C VAL A 364 -11.50 -9.00 12.74
N ARG A 365 -11.39 -9.69 11.60
CA ARG A 365 -12.45 -9.78 10.59
C ARG A 365 -13.75 -10.32 11.16
N THR A 366 -13.69 -11.46 11.84
CA THR A 366 -14.86 -12.12 12.40
C THR A 366 -15.58 -11.22 13.40
N GLU A 367 -14.80 -10.47 14.19
CA GLU A 367 -15.37 -9.54 15.15
C GLU A 367 -15.95 -8.29 14.49
N ALA A 368 -15.21 -7.65 13.57
CA ALA A 368 -15.63 -6.42 12.91
C ALA A 368 -16.94 -6.62 12.12
N LEU A 369 -17.04 -7.71 11.35
CA LEU A 369 -18.21 -7.98 10.51
C LEU A 369 -19.45 -8.45 11.30
N LYS A 370 -19.31 -8.79 12.59
CA LYS A 370 -20.45 -9.06 13.47
C LYS A 370 -21.16 -7.78 13.93
N LYS A 371 -20.46 -6.65 13.98
CA LYS A 371 -21.03 -5.36 14.40
C LYS A 371 -21.93 -4.80 13.30
N GLU A 372 -23.18 -4.50 13.64
CA GLU A 372 -24.20 -4.02 12.70
C GLU A 372 -23.74 -2.78 11.93
N LYS A 373 -23.20 -1.77 12.63
CA LYS A 373 -22.69 -0.51 12.06
C LYS A 373 -21.52 -0.68 11.08
N ILE A 374 -20.83 -1.81 11.12
CA ILE A 374 -19.63 -2.09 10.31
C ILE A 374 -19.94 -3.04 9.16
N ARG A 375 -21.00 -3.86 9.26
CA ARG A 375 -21.30 -4.96 8.35
C ARG A 375 -21.33 -4.55 6.88
N GLU A 376 -21.82 -3.36 6.57
CA GLU A 376 -21.94 -2.85 5.19
C GLU A 376 -20.85 -1.83 4.83
N SER A 377 -19.90 -1.57 5.73
CA SER A 377 -18.82 -0.62 5.46
C SER A 377 -17.94 -1.08 4.32
N ILE A 378 -17.85 -0.27 3.26
CA ILE A 378 -16.96 -0.57 2.14
C ILE A 378 -15.50 -0.71 2.57
N LEU A 379 -15.01 0.10 3.51
CA LEU A 379 -13.64 -0.01 4.01
C LEU A 379 -13.36 -1.40 4.62
N HIS A 380 -14.33 -1.97 5.32
CA HIS A 380 -14.18 -3.28 5.96
C HIS A 380 -14.42 -4.44 5.00
N LEU A 381 -15.45 -4.35 4.14
CA LEU A 381 -15.78 -5.36 3.14
C LEU A 381 -14.67 -5.52 2.09
N TRP A 382 -14.07 -4.40 1.65
CA TRP A 382 -12.93 -4.43 0.75
C TRP A 382 -11.70 -5.09 1.40
N LEU A 383 -11.40 -4.76 2.66
CA LEU A 383 -10.33 -5.42 3.42
C LEU A 383 -10.60 -6.91 3.59
N ASP A 384 -11.85 -7.33 3.78
CA ASP A 384 -12.22 -8.74 3.83
C ASP A 384 -11.93 -9.45 2.50
N GLY A 385 -12.29 -8.87 1.36
CA GLY A 385 -11.94 -9.40 0.04
C GLY A 385 -10.43 -9.55 -0.16
N ARG A 386 -9.64 -8.56 0.29
CA ARG A 386 -8.17 -8.63 0.23
C ARG A 386 -7.60 -9.70 1.17
N ILE A 387 -8.11 -9.83 2.39
CA ILE A 387 -7.73 -10.89 3.32
C ILE A 387 -8.06 -12.26 2.73
N GLU A 388 -9.18 -12.40 2.03
CA GLU A 388 -9.55 -13.64 1.36
C GLU A 388 -8.54 -14.03 0.28
N ARG A 389 -8.05 -13.06 -0.51
CA ARG A 389 -6.98 -13.31 -1.50
C ARG A 389 -5.68 -13.76 -0.82
N LEU A 390 -5.36 -13.30 0.38
CA LEU A 390 -4.18 -13.78 1.14
C LEU A 390 -4.28 -15.27 1.48
N THR A 391 -5.48 -15.83 1.60
CA THR A 391 -5.71 -17.28 1.78
C THR A 391 -5.55 -18.09 0.49
N ARG A 392 -5.27 -17.42 -0.64
CA ARG A 392 -5.28 -17.96 -2.01
C ARG A 392 -6.67 -18.36 -2.51
N SER A 393 -7.74 -17.99 -1.81
CA SER A 393 -9.13 -18.15 -2.26
C SER A 393 -9.57 -17.00 -3.17
N VAL A 394 -8.98 -16.92 -4.36
CA VAL A 394 -9.16 -15.78 -5.27
C VAL A 394 -10.62 -15.64 -5.76
N ASP A 395 -11.32 -16.74 -6.04
CA ASP A 395 -12.73 -16.69 -6.48
C ASP A 395 -13.67 -16.14 -5.39
N LEU A 396 -13.38 -16.45 -4.12
CA LEU A 396 -14.12 -15.87 -2.99
C LEU A 396 -13.78 -14.39 -2.79
N SER A 397 -12.52 -14.01 -3.01
CA SER A 397 -12.11 -12.59 -3.07
C SER A 397 -12.86 -11.84 -4.19
N ILE A 398 -12.96 -12.43 -5.40
CA ILE A 398 -13.73 -11.88 -6.52
C ILE A 398 -15.19 -11.65 -6.10
N SER A 399 -15.82 -12.65 -5.48
CA SER A 399 -17.21 -12.57 -5.04
C SER A 399 -17.42 -11.46 -4.00
N LYS A 400 -16.51 -11.33 -3.03
CA LYS A 400 -16.55 -10.28 -2.00
C LYS A 400 -16.36 -8.87 -2.61
N LEU A 401 -15.43 -8.72 -3.53
CA LEU A 401 -15.20 -7.43 -4.19
C LEU A 401 -16.32 -7.08 -5.19
N ASN A 402 -16.98 -8.06 -5.82
CA ASN A 402 -18.18 -7.81 -6.60
C ASN A 402 -19.34 -7.29 -5.74
N ASN A 403 -19.50 -7.79 -4.52
CA ASN A 403 -20.45 -7.21 -3.56
C ASN A 403 -20.08 -5.76 -3.20
N CYS A 404 -18.79 -5.47 -3.00
CA CYS A 404 -18.32 -4.10 -2.80
C CYS A 404 -18.63 -3.21 -4.02
N LEU A 405 -18.45 -3.71 -5.25
CA LEU A 405 -18.80 -3.00 -6.47
C LEU A 405 -20.30 -2.72 -6.54
N ALA A 406 -21.17 -3.67 -6.19
CA ALA A 406 -22.62 -3.47 -6.18
C ALA A 406 -23.04 -2.30 -5.26
N ILE A 407 -22.43 -2.20 -4.08
CA ILE A 407 -22.67 -1.10 -3.13
C ILE A 407 -22.05 0.22 -3.63
N THR A 408 -20.79 0.18 -4.09
CA THR A 408 -20.05 1.38 -4.56
C THR A 408 -20.56 1.95 -5.88
N SER A 409 -21.35 1.18 -6.63
CA SER A 409 -22.02 1.61 -7.85
C SER A 409 -23.22 2.53 -7.62
N ASN A 410 -23.60 2.78 -6.36
CA ASN A 410 -24.68 3.70 -6.04
C ASN A 410 -24.37 5.13 -6.55
N PRO A 411 -25.25 5.77 -7.35
CA PRO A 411 -25.00 7.11 -7.90
C PRO A 411 -24.72 8.20 -6.85
N GLN A 412 -25.38 8.15 -5.68
CA GLN A 412 -25.16 9.12 -4.60
C GLN A 412 -23.77 8.96 -4.00
N LEU A 413 -23.32 7.71 -3.83
CA LEU A 413 -21.98 7.41 -3.33
C LEU A 413 -20.91 7.81 -4.34
N LEU A 414 -21.13 7.56 -5.63
CA LEU A 414 -20.23 7.96 -6.70
C LEU A 414 -20.13 9.48 -6.86
N ALA A 415 -21.22 10.22 -6.63
CA ALA A 415 -21.19 11.68 -6.63
C ALA A 415 -20.39 12.24 -5.43
N ALA A 416 -20.45 11.58 -4.28
CA ALA A 416 -19.83 12.06 -3.04
C ALA A 416 -18.38 11.58 -2.83
N MET A 417 -18.07 10.33 -3.18
CA MET A 417 -16.76 9.69 -2.97
C MET A 417 -16.52 8.53 -3.96
N PRO A 418 -16.28 8.82 -5.25
CA PRO A 418 -16.01 7.79 -6.26
C PRO A 418 -14.73 6.99 -5.97
N GLN A 419 -13.82 7.54 -5.14
CA GLN A 419 -12.58 6.89 -4.72
C GLN A 419 -12.81 5.52 -4.06
N LEU A 420 -13.96 5.31 -3.42
CA LEU A 420 -14.30 4.02 -2.82
C LEU A 420 -14.52 2.93 -3.87
N ARG A 421 -15.16 3.25 -5.00
CA ARG A 421 -15.27 2.33 -6.14
C ARG A 421 -13.91 2.09 -6.78
N ASP A 422 -13.18 3.16 -7.05
CA ASP A 422 -11.90 3.08 -7.78
C ASP A 422 -10.91 2.18 -7.03
N PHE A 423 -10.83 2.25 -5.70
CA PHE A 423 -9.94 1.38 -4.94
C PHE A 423 -10.38 -0.09 -4.90
N VAL A 424 -11.69 -0.37 -5.00
CA VAL A 424 -12.21 -1.73 -5.17
C VAL A 424 -11.87 -2.27 -6.56
N LEU A 425 -12.03 -1.46 -7.62
CA LEU A 425 -11.63 -1.83 -8.99
C LEU A 425 -10.12 -2.09 -9.09
N TYR A 426 -9.31 -1.28 -8.39
CA TYR A 426 -7.87 -1.45 -8.32
C TYR A 426 -7.47 -2.82 -7.74
N ASP A 427 -8.23 -3.34 -6.79
CA ASP A 427 -7.98 -4.68 -6.24
C ASP A 427 -8.55 -5.80 -7.10
N GLN A 428 -9.69 -5.54 -7.73
CA GLN A 428 -10.41 -6.55 -8.49
C GLN A 428 -9.72 -6.90 -9.80
N TRP A 429 -9.05 -5.96 -10.47
CA TRP A 429 -8.31 -6.30 -11.71
C TRP A 429 -7.18 -7.30 -11.44
N PHE A 430 -6.51 -7.24 -10.27
CA PHE A 430 -5.52 -8.24 -9.89
C PHE A 430 -6.17 -9.61 -9.71
N ASN A 431 -7.33 -9.68 -9.06
CA ASN A 431 -8.06 -10.94 -8.91
C ASN A 431 -8.35 -11.56 -10.29
N TYR A 432 -8.94 -10.78 -11.20
CA TYR A 432 -9.23 -11.23 -12.55
C TYR A 432 -7.97 -11.64 -13.32
N ALA A 433 -6.88 -10.89 -13.21
CA ALA A 433 -5.60 -11.26 -13.82
C ALA A 433 -5.05 -12.60 -13.29
N ILE A 434 -5.15 -12.86 -11.97
CA ILE A 434 -4.70 -14.13 -11.36
C ILE A 434 -5.48 -15.33 -11.91
N VAL A 435 -6.78 -15.17 -12.15
CA VAL A 435 -7.62 -16.24 -12.72
C VAL A 435 -7.71 -16.18 -14.25
N HIS A 436 -6.90 -15.34 -14.90
CA HIS A 436 -6.83 -15.15 -16.36
C HIS A 436 -8.14 -14.63 -16.99
N GLN A 437 -8.96 -13.91 -16.25
CA GLN A 437 -10.11 -13.19 -16.79
C GLN A 437 -9.67 -11.84 -17.37
N TRP A 438 -8.82 -11.88 -18.41
CA TRP A 438 -8.13 -10.71 -18.96
C TRP A 438 -9.08 -9.60 -19.46
N LYS A 439 -10.22 -9.96 -20.05
CA LYS A 439 -11.25 -9.00 -20.47
C LYS A 439 -11.84 -8.22 -19.29
N ARG A 440 -12.22 -8.92 -18.21
CA ARG A 440 -12.74 -8.26 -17.00
C ARG A 440 -11.66 -7.43 -16.30
N ALA A 441 -10.42 -7.90 -16.29
CA ALA A 441 -9.28 -7.13 -15.81
C ALA A 441 -9.10 -5.83 -16.63
N SER A 442 -9.17 -5.92 -17.97
CA SER A 442 -9.06 -4.75 -18.84
C SER A 442 -10.21 -3.77 -18.63
N ARG A 443 -11.45 -4.22 -18.41
CA ARG A 443 -12.59 -3.34 -18.08
C ARG A 443 -12.41 -2.59 -16.76
N CYS A 444 -11.89 -3.26 -15.72
CA CYS A 444 -11.61 -2.59 -14.45
C CYS A 444 -10.58 -1.45 -14.65
N LEU A 445 -9.53 -1.72 -15.42
CA LEU A 445 -8.47 -0.76 -15.74
C LEU A 445 -8.95 0.36 -16.66
N GLU A 446 -9.85 0.06 -17.59
CA GLU A 446 -10.48 1.02 -18.48
C GLU A 446 -11.33 2.02 -17.69
N ILE A 447 -12.18 1.53 -16.78
CA ILE A 447 -12.97 2.41 -15.90
C ILE A 447 -12.03 3.28 -15.08
N LEU A 448 -11.01 2.70 -14.43
CA LEU A 448 -10.01 3.45 -13.67
C LEU A 448 -9.30 4.53 -14.51
N SER A 449 -8.90 4.20 -15.74
CA SER A 449 -8.23 5.16 -16.63
C SER A 449 -9.14 6.32 -17.04
N ASN A 450 -10.45 6.15 -17.01
CA ASN A 450 -11.40 7.20 -17.41
C ASN A 450 -11.96 7.99 -16.23
N THR A 451 -12.12 7.35 -15.06
CA THR A 451 -12.76 7.98 -13.91
C THR A 451 -11.79 8.43 -12.83
N SER A 452 -10.63 7.78 -12.71
CA SER A 452 -9.65 8.11 -11.69
C SER A 452 -8.76 9.26 -12.13
N LYS A 453 -8.42 10.13 -11.17
CA LYS A 453 -7.44 11.21 -11.36
C LYS A 453 -6.01 10.78 -11.04
N TRP A 454 -5.78 9.51 -10.71
CA TRP A 454 -4.49 8.98 -10.28
C TRP A 454 -3.92 7.98 -11.29
N ALA A 455 -2.60 7.93 -11.44
CA ALA A 455 -1.87 6.88 -12.18
C ALA A 455 -2.45 6.50 -13.56
N ASN A 456 -2.96 7.48 -14.31
CA ASN A 456 -3.66 7.27 -15.58
C ASN A 456 -2.83 6.45 -16.58
N ALA A 457 -1.56 6.81 -16.77
CA ALA A 457 -0.62 6.10 -17.64
C ALA A 457 -0.45 4.63 -17.22
N VAL A 458 -0.44 4.37 -15.91
CA VAL A 458 -0.30 3.01 -15.37
C VAL A 458 -1.52 2.16 -15.67
N TYR A 459 -2.73 2.73 -15.55
CA TYR A 459 -3.97 2.01 -15.87
C TYR A 459 -4.07 1.70 -17.36
N GLN A 460 -3.76 2.67 -18.23
CA GLN A 460 -3.73 2.46 -19.68
C GLN A 460 -2.68 1.42 -20.09
N TYR A 461 -1.47 1.51 -19.56
CA TYR A 461 -0.41 0.53 -19.78
C TYR A 461 -0.84 -0.87 -19.32
N ALA A 462 -1.40 -1.00 -18.11
CA ALA A 462 -1.83 -2.29 -17.59
C ALA A 462 -3.03 -2.86 -18.36
N GLN A 463 -3.94 -2.02 -18.86
CA GLN A 463 -5.04 -2.43 -19.71
C GLN A 463 -4.52 -3.05 -21.00
N ALA A 464 -3.56 -2.38 -21.66
CA ALA A 464 -2.90 -2.90 -22.86
C ALA A 464 -2.19 -4.24 -22.57
N CYS A 465 -1.51 -4.35 -21.42
CA CYS A 465 -0.89 -5.63 -21.01
C CYS A 465 -1.92 -6.76 -20.88
N CYS A 466 -3.11 -6.50 -20.32
CA CYS A 466 -4.17 -7.52 -20.21
C CYS A 466 -4.69 -7.93 -21.59
N LEU A 467 -4.86 -6.97 -22.50
CA LEU A 467 -5.31 -7.25 -23.87
C LEU A 467 -4.26 -8.03 -24.67
N GLU A 468 -2.95 -7.77 -24.46
CA GLU A 468 -1.89 -8.61 -25.04
C GLU A 468 -1.97 -10.06 -24.54
N MET A 469 -2.26 -10.28 -23.25
CA MET A 469 -2.43 -11.65 -22.74
C MET A 469 -3.61 -12.37 -23.40
N LEU A 470 -4.68 -11.64 -23.76
CA LEU A 470 -5.81 -12.21 -24.50
C LEU A 470 -5.40 -12.60 -25.93
N GLU A 471 -4.62 -11.76 -26.63
CA GLU A 471 -4.04 -12.13 -27.95
C GLU A 471 -3.16 -13.37 -27.87
N ILE A 472 -2.36 -13.48 -26.80
CA ILE A 472 -1.47 -14.60 -26.51
C ILE A 472 -2.26 -15.89 -26.25
N GLU A 473 -3.30 -15.85 -25.40
CA GLU A 473 -4.13 -17.04 -25.15
C GLU A 473 -4.76 -17.57 -26.45
N TRP A 474 -5.23 -16.67 -27.32
CA TRP A 474 -5.73 -17.07 -28.64
C TRP A 474 -4.66 -17.61 -29.58
N ALA A 475 -3.47 -17.00 -29.60
CA ALA A 475 -2.36 -17.46 -30.46
C ALA A 475 -1.84 -18.83 -30.03
N GLU A 476 -1.81 -19.12 -28.74
CA GLU A 476 -1.38 -20.40 -28.17
C GLU A 476 -2.51 -21.46 -28.14
N GLY A 477 -3.74 -21.10 -28.53
CA GLY A 477 -4.89 -22.01 -28.47
C GLY A 477 -5.28 -22.41 -27.04
N ILE A 478 -5.05 -21.53 -26.07
CA ILE A 478 -5.40 -21.76 -24.66
C ILE A 478 -6.90 -21.58 -24.50
N GLU A 479 -7.61 -22.66 -24.20
CA GLU A 479 -9.04 -22.61 -23.87
C GLU A 479 -9.25 -22.11 -22.44
N ASN A 480 -9.90 -20.95 -22.30
CA ASN A 480 -10.22 -20.34 -21.02
C ASN A 480 -11.67 -19.82 -21.06
N PRO A 481 -12.68 -20.68 -20.81
CA PRO A 481 -14.09 -20.32 -20.92
C PRO A 481 -14.46 -19.10 -20.07
N ASP A 482 -13.93 -19.01 -18.86
CA ASP A 482 -14.15 -17.87 -17.96
C ASP A 482 -13.48 -16.59 -18.46
N GLY A 483 -12.36 -16.70 -19.19
CA GLY A 483 -11.64 -15.58 -19.79
C GLY A 483 -12.35 -14.94 -20.99
N VAL A 484 -13.28 -15.67 -21.63
CA VAL A 484 -14.10 -15.14 -22.73
C VAL A 484 -15.20 -14.22 -22.23
N LEU A 485 -15.65 -14.42 -20.97
CA LEU A 485 -16.71 -13.64 -20.34
C LEU A 485 -16.29 -12.17 -20.15
N ASP A 486 -17.05 -11.26 -20.73
CA ASP A 486 -16.97 -9.82 -20.42
C ASP A 486 -17.97 -9.47 -19.30
N PHE A 487 -17.95 -8.23 -18.83
CA PHE A 487 -19.05 -7.69 -18.05
C PHE A 487 -20.28 -7.45 -18.95
N PRO A 488 -21.49 -7.76 -18.49
CA PRO A 488 -22.70 -7.24 -19.11
C PRO A 488 -22.63 -5.70 -19.18
N LEU A 489 -23.10 -5.12 -20.31
CA LEU A 489 -23.10 -3.66 -20.48
C LEU A 489 -23.88 -2.96 -19.36
N GLU A 490 -24.96 -3.57 -18.88
CA GLU A 490 -25.75 -3.08 -17.74
C GLU A 490 -24.92 -3.00 -16.45
N ASP A 491 -24.04 -3.97 -16.21
CA ASP A 491 -23.17 -3.98 -15.03
C ASP A 491 -22.09 -2.90 -15.16
N LEU A 492 -21.51 -2.71 -16.35
CA LEU A 492 -20.57 -1.63 -16.62
C LEU A 492 -21.21 -0.25 -16.40
N ASN A 493 -22.42 -0.03 -16.94
CA ASN A 493 -23.18 1.20 -16.76
C ASN A 493 -23.53 1.43 -15.29
N ARG A 494 -23.87 0.37 -14.55
CA ARG A 494 -24.10 0.42 -13.11
C ARG A 494 -22.83 0.87 -12.37
N ILE A 495 -21.68 0.25 -12.66
CA ILE A 495 -20.38 0.58 -12.04
C ILE A 495 -19.98 2.05 -12.31
N LEU A 496 -20.33 2.58 -13.48
CA LEU A 496 -20.10 3.99 -13.82
C LEU A 496 -21.06 4.95 -13.09
N GLY A 497 -22.18 4.47 -12.56
CA GLY A 497 -23.23 5.31 -11.99
C GLY A 497 -24.06 6.04 -13.05
N SER A 498 -24.03 5.57 -14.29
CA SER A 498 -24.76 6.17 -15.41
C SER A 498 -26.23 5.76 -15.34
N SER A 499 -27.03 6.42 -14.50
CA SER A 499 -28.47 6.47 -14.74
C SER A 499 -28.71 7.42 -15.91
N GLU A 500 -29.34 6.93 -16.98
CA GLU A 500 -29.82 7.65 -18.16
C GLU A 500 -29.46 9.16 -18.22
N ALA A 501 -28.44 9.48 -19.04
CA ALA A 501 -28.27 10.74 -19.80
C ALA A 501 -27.03 11.64 -19.60
N LYS A 502 -25.97 11.35 -18.82
CA LYS A 502 -24.81 12.29 -18.78
C LYS A 502 -23.37 11.79 -18.87
N VAL A 503 -23.07 10.50 -18.81
CA VAL A 503 -21.73 9.97 -19.19
C VAL A 503 -21.91 8.59 -19.81
N GLU A 504 -21.89 8.54 -21.14
CA GLU A 504 -21.76 7.27 -21.85
C GLU A 504 -20.26 7.08 -22.10
N LEU A 505 -19.61 6.32 -21.22
CA LEU A 505 -18.24 5.91 -21.49
C LEU A 505 -18.30 4.93 -22.67
N ILE A 506 -17.68 5.30 -23.79
CA ILE A 506 -17.52 4.38 -24.91
C ILE A 506 -16.39 3.43 -24.54
N PHE A 507 -16.75 2.20 -24.24
CA PHE A 507 -15.82 1.13 -23.94
C PHE A 507 -15.07 0.68 -25.21
N SER A 508 -13.79 0.37 -25.05
CA SER A 508 -12.90 -0.11 -26.12
C SER A 508 -13.47 -1.39 -26.74
N ASP A 509 -13.42 -1.48 -28.07
CA ASP A 509 -13.85 -2.68 -28.78
C ASP A 509 -12.81 -3.80 -28.62
N VAL A 510 -13.25 -4.88 -27.98
CA VAL A 510 -12.43 -6.09 -27.75
C VAL A 510 -13.10 -7.34 -28.31
N SER A 511 -13.97 -7.17 -29.31
CA SER A 511 -14.77 -8.24 -29.92
C SER A 511 -13.99 -9.07 -30.93
N THR A 512 -13.03 -8.46 -31.64
CA THR A 512 -12.20 -9.10 -32.68
C THR A 512 -10.71 -8.97 -32.38
N ARG A 513 -9.88 -9.79 -33.03
CA ARG A 513 -8.41 -9.71 -32.86
C ARG A 513 -7.87 -8.40 -33.38
N GLU A 514 -8.41 -7.93 -34.50
CA GLU A 514 -8.03 -6.67 -35.14
C GLU A 514 -8.36 -5.47 -34.25
N ALA A 515 -9.56 -5.44 -33.65
CA ALA A 515 -9.97 -4.38 -32.73
C ALA A 515 -9.10 -4.36 -31.46
N ILE A 516 -8.74 -5.54 -30.93
CA ILE A 516 -7.83 -5.65 -29.80
C ILE A 516 -6.44 -5.14 -30.17
N ALA A 517 -5.92 -5.52 -31.33
CA ALA A 517 -4.61 -5.10 -31.79
C ALA A 517 -4.48 -3.58 -31.94
N GLU A 518 -5.55 -2.94 -32.44
CA GLU A 518 -5.67 -1.49 -32.54
C GLU A 518 -5.77 -0.84 -31.15
N THR A 519 -6.63 -1.37 -30.29
CA THR A 519 -6.81 -0.89 -28.90
C THR A 519 -5.51 -0.93 -28.11
N ILE A 520 -4.72 -2.01 -28.22
CA ILE A 520 -3.41 -2.13 -27.56
C ILE A 520 -2.48 -0.98 -27.98
N THR A 521 -2.41 -0.71 -29.29
CA THR A 521 -1.59 0.38 -29.83
C THR A 521 -2.05 1.74 -29.29
N GLN A 522 -3.36 2.00 -29.31
CA GLN A 522 -3.94 3.24 -28.81
C GLN A 522 -3.64 3.45 -27.32
N LEU A 523 -3.78 2.39 -26.50
CA LEU A 523 -3.53 2.46 -25.07
C LEU A 523 -2.06 2.70 -24.73
N TYR A 524 -1.12 2.02 -25.39
CA TYR A 524 0.30 2.30 -25.19
C TYR A 524 0.69 3.69 -25.65
N TRP A 525 0.18 4.13 -26.81
CA TRP A 525 0.41 5.49 -27.29
C TRP A 525 -0.11 6.54 -26.31
N ALA A 526 -1.30 6.32 -25.75
CA ALA A 526 -1.86 7.18 -24.72
C ALA A 526 -1.03 7.17 -23.43
N ALA A 527 -0.64 5.98 -22.94
CA ALA A 527 0.14 5.82 -21.73
C ALA A 527 1.50 6.54 -21.81
N ALA A 528 2.16 6.48 -22.98
CA ALA A 528 3.43 7.18 -23.20
C ALA A 528 3.28 8.71 -23.04
N GLN A 529 2.21 9.29 -23.58
CA GLN A 529 2.02 10.73 -23.61
C GLN A 529 1.70 11.34 -22.24
N ARG A 530 1.08 10.58 -21.33
CA ARG A 530 0.55 11.09 -20.06
C ARG A 530 1.66 11.44 -19.08
N LYS A 531 1.58 12.65 -18.53
CA LYS A 531 2.42 13.11 -17.41
C LYS A 531 2.03 12.37 -16.13
N PRO A 532 3.01 11.91 -15.33
CA PRO A 532 2.76 11.36 -14.01
C PRO A 532 2.00 12.36 -13.13
N VAL A 533 1.07 11.84 -12.33
CA VAL A 533 0.45 12.63 -11.28
C VAL A 533 1.44 12.71 -10.11
N THR A 534 1.61 13.89 -9.55
CA THR A 534 2.51 14.13 -8.43
C THR A 534 1.72 14.52 -7.19
N LEU A 535 2.16 14.00 -6.04
CA LEU A 535 1.72 14.46 -4.72
C LEU A 535 2.96 15.02 -4.02
N GLY A 536 2.91 16.29 -3.61
CA GLY A 536 4.09 17.04 -3.14
C GLY A 536 5.26 17.09 -4.14
N GLY A 537 4.96 17.04 -5.44
CA GLY A 537 5.91 17.31 -6.53
C GLY A 537 6.70 16.11 -7.05
N LYS A 538 6.65 14.94 -6.41
CA LYS A 538 7.35 13.73 -6.90
C LYS A 538 6.39 12.77 -7.62
N PRO A 539 6.79 12.19 -8.77
CA PRO A 539 5.99 11.18 -9.47
C PRO A 539 6.03 9.84 -8.74
N ASN A 540 4.91 9.12 -8.73
CA ASN A 540 4.83 7.76 -8.18
C ASN A 540 5.83 6.82 -8.89
N HIS A 541 6.43 5.89 -8.14
CA HIS A 541 7.35 4.89 -8.67
C HIS A 541 6.75 4.02 -9.79
N ASN A 542 5.43 3.80 -9.79
CA ASN A 542 4.76 3.06 -10.87
C ASN A 542 4.74 3.85 -12.17
N ASP A 543 4.51 5.16 -12.10
CA ASP A 543 4.56 6.03 -13.29
C ASP A 543 5.99 6.10 -13.84
N GLN A 544 7.00 6.25 -12.98
CA GLN A 544 8.41 6.25 -13.39
C GLN A 544 8.79 4.98 -14.17
N PHE A 545 8.33 3.81 -13.70
CA PHE A 545 8.53 2.55 -14.41
C PHE A 545 7.81 2.50 -15.75
N VAL A 546 6.53 2.91 -15.80
CA VAL A 546 5.75 2.88 -17.04
C VAL A 546 6.33 3.83 -18.08
N LEU A 547 6.73 5.05 -17.69
CA LEU A 547 7.40 5.98 -18.59
C LEU A 547 8.67 5.38 -19.17
N LYS A 548 9.53 4.80 -18.33
CA LYS A 548 10.75 4.15 -18.82
C LYS A 548 10.45 2.98 -19.76
N ARG A 549 9.48 2.14 -19.41
CA ARG A 549 9.07 1.03 -20.28
C ARG A 549 8.53 1.55 -21.62
N MET A 550 7.77 2.64 -21.61
CA MET A 550 7.29 3.27 -22.84
C MET A 550 8.41 3.88 -23.68
N GLU A 551 9.44 4.47 -23.07
CA GLU A 551 10.64 4.91 -23.80
C GLU A 551 11.28 3.73 -24.54
N GLU A 552 11.48 2.60 -23.87
CA GLU A 552 12.08 1.40 -24.46
C GLU A 552 11.22 0.82 -25.59
N ILE A 553 9.90 0.79 -25.42
CA ILE A 553 8.94 0.36 -26.45
C ILE A 553 9.00 1.30 -27.66
N LEU A 554 8.94 2.61 -27.46
CA LEU A 554 8.94 3.59 -28.55
C LEU A 554 10.26 3.56 -29.34
N VAL A 555 11.40 3.42 -28.65
CA VAL A 555 12.70 3.22 -29.32
C VAL A 555 12.70 1.97 -30.19
N SER A 556 12.08 0.87 -29.72
CA SER A 556 11.96 -0.36 -30.51
C SER A 556 11.09 -0.18 -31.77
N CYS A 557 10.15 0.77 -31.74
CA CYS A 557 9.34 1.19 -32.89
C CYS A 557 10.03 2.25 -33.77
N GLY A 558 11.25 2.68 -33.46
CA GLY A 558 11.96 3.74 -34.19
C GLY A 558 11.46 5.15 -33.90
N ILE A 559 10.77 5.36 -32.78
CA ILE A 559 10.23 6.66 -32.36
C ILE A 559 11.13 7.25 -31.27
N THR A 560 11.52 8.52 -31.45
CA THR A 560 12.30 9.27 -30.46
C THR A 560 11.45 9.59 -29.22
N PRO A 561 11.74 9.04 -28.03
CA PRO A 561 10.84 9.17 -26.88
C PRO A 561 10.62 10.62 -26.41
N SER A 562 11.62 11.49 -26.55
CA SER A 562 11.57 12.89 -26.07
C SER A 562 10.51 13.75 -26.76
N THR A 563 9.93 13.28 -27.88
CA THR A 563 8.85 13.97 -28.60
C THR A 563 7.46 13.59 -28.08
N VAL A 564 7.30 12.41 -27.48
CA VAL A 564 6.01 11.84 -27.07
C VAL A 564 5.88 11.73 -25.56
N VAL A 565 6.91 11.22 -24.88
CA VAL A 565 6.82 10.74 -23.51
C VAL A 565 6.56 11.88 -22.51
N ALA A 566 5.57 11.68 -21.64
CA ALA A 566 5.20 12.59 -20.54
C ALA A 566 5.01 14.06 -20.97
N LYS A 567 4.34 14.28 -22.11
CA LYS A 567 4.06 15.64 -22.62
C LYS A 567 2.70 16.19 -22.21
N LYS A 568 1.69 15.33 -22.01
CA LYS A 568 0.29 15.70 -21.83
C LYS A 568 -0.17 15.53 -20.40
N LYS A 569 -0.71 16.59 -19.78
CA LYS A 569 -1.37 16.48 -18.47
C LYS A 569 -2.68 15.70 -18.59
N LEU A 570 -3.23 15.28 -17.45
CA LEU A 570 -4.57 14.70 -17.42
C LEU A 570 -5.59 15.73 -17.92
N GLY A 571 -6.51 15.30 -18.79
CA GLY A 571 -7.52 16.15 -19.42
C GLY A 571 -7.06 16.88 -20.70
N GLU A 572 -5.75 16.96 -20.97
CA GLU A 572 -5.26 17.47 -22.25
C GLU A 572 -5.53 16.44 -23.37
N PRO A 573 -5.91 16.91 -24.58
CA PRO A 573 -6.09 16.04 -25.72
C PRO A 573 -4.77 15.37 -26.10
N LEU A 574 -4.86 14.07 -26.37
CA LEU A 574 -3.73 13.24 -26.80
C LEU A 574 -3.52 13.40 -28.30
N GLU A 575 -2.26 13.31 -28.73
CA GLU A 575 -1.93 13.19 -30.14
C GLU A 575 -2.47 11.86 -30.70
N PRO A 576 -3.03 11.84 -31.91
CA PRO A 576 -3.51 10.61 -32.53
C PRO A 576 -2.35 9.64 -32.79
N VAL A 577 -2.67 8.35 -32.87
CA VAL A 577 -1.70 7.32 -33.28
C VAL A 577 -1.30 7.58 -34.75
N PRO A 578 -0.01 7.63 -35.09
CA PRO A 578 0.44 7.71 -36.48
C PRO A 578 -0.11 6.56 -37.32
N GLU A 579 -0.48 6.86 -38.57
CA GLU A 579 -1.06 5.87 -39.49
C GLU A 579 -0.12 4.66 -39.68
N GLY A 580 -0.68 3.45 -39.56
CA GLY A 580 0.07 2.19 -39.71
C GLY A 580 1.02 1.85 -38.56
N LEU A 581 1.12 2.68 -37.51
CA LEU A 581 1.94 2.36 -36.35
C LEU A 581 1.31 1.20 -35.56
N ILE A 582 2.12 0.20 -35.23
CA ILE A 582 1.74 -0.90 -34.33
C ILE A 582 2.69 -0.86 -33.14
N ILE A 583 2.11 -0.78 -31.95
CA ILE A 583 2.88 -0.82 -30.70
C ILE A 583 2.57 -2.11 -29.96
N ARG A 584 3.62 -2.79 -29.51
CA ARG A 584 3.55 -3.98 -28.65
C ARG A 584 4.58 -3.89 -27.54
N ASN A 585 4.32 -4.58 -26.45
CA ASN A 585 5.26 -4.65 -25.35
C ASN A 585 6.53 -5.39 -25.76
N ILE A 586 7.67 -4.87 -25.33
CA ILE A 586 8.97 -5.53 -25.53
C ILE A 586 9.15 -6.75 -24.62
N VAL A 587 8.34 -6.88 -23.55
CA VAL A 587 8.31 -8.04 -22.65
C VAL A 587 7.26 -9.04 -23.12
N PRO A 588 7.55 -10.37 -23.15
CA PRO A 588 6.64 -11.35 -23.76
C PRO A 588 5.32 -11.56 -23.02
N LEU A 589 5.32 -11.48 -21.68
CA LEU A 589 4.15 -11.74 -20.83
C LEU A 589 3.92 -10.52 -19.91
N PRO A 590 3.49 -9.38 -20.46
CA PRO A 590 3.60 -8.10 -19.77
C PRO A 590 2.63 -7.95 -18.59
N ALA A 591 1.46 -8.61 -18.61
CA ALA A 591 0.56 -8.62 -17.46
C ALA A 591 1.11 -9.47 -16.30
N TYR A 592 1.78 -10.59 -16.60
CA TYR A 592 2.46 -11.39 -15.57
C TYR A 592 3.53 -10.57 -14.87
N GLU A 593 4.39 -9.90 -15.64
CA GLU A 593 5.42 -9.01 -15.08
C GLU A 593 4.77 -7.92 -14.20
N LYS A 594 3.73 -7.25 -14.70
CA LYS A 594 3.06 -6.18 -13.95
C LYS A 594 2.46 -6.68 -12.62
N CYS A 595 1.81 -7.84 -12.62
CA CYS A 595 1.22 -8.40 -11.41
C CYS A 595 2.28 -8.92 -10.43
N LEU A 596 3.37 -9.52 -10.93
CA LEU A 596 4.44 -10.02 -10.06
C LEU A 596 5.30 -8.89 -9.48
N ILE A 597 5.54 -7.80 -10.22
CA ILE A 597 6.12 -6.57 -9.67
C ILE A 597 5.20 -5.95 -8.61
N ALA A 598 3.88 -6.16 -8.65
CA ALA A 598 3.00 -5.77 -7.54
C ALA A 598 3.33 -6.51 -6.23
N GLY A 599 4.08 -7.61 -6.31
CA GLY A 599 4.63 -8.32 -5.15
C GLY A 599 3.65 -9.31 -4.54
N ILE A 600 2.67 -9.77 -5.30
CA ILE A 600 1.53 -10.56 -4.83
C ILE A 600 1.59 -12.06 -5.20
N ALA A 601 2.75 -12.56 -5.63
CA ALA A 601 2.93 -13.95 -6.07
C ALA A 601 2.54 -15.00 -5.00
N HIS A 602 2.78 -14.70 -3.72
CA HIS A 602 2.39 -15.55 -2.59
C HIS A 602 0.87 -15.69 -2.40
N GLN A 603 0.09 -14.81 -3.01
CA GLN A 603 -1.38 -14.79 -2.95
C GLN A 603 -2.02 -15.66 -4.04
N TYR A 604 -1.22 -16.26 -4.93
CA TYR A 604 -1.73 -17.00 -6.08
C TYR A 604 -2.01 -18.45 -5.69
N PRO A 605 -3.13 -19.04 -6.14
CA PRO A 605 -3.38 -20.47 -6.00
C PRO A 605 -2.27 -21.28 -6.68
N ALA A 606 -1.92 -22.45 -6.12
CA ALA A 606 -0.91 -23.35 -6.66
C ALA A 606 -1.14 -23.65 -8.16
N GLU A 607 -2.37 -24.06 -8.51
CA GLU A 607 -2.73 -24.39 -9.90
C GLU A 607 -2.50 -23.21 -10.86
N ARG A 608 -2.76 -21.98 -10.42
CA ARG A 608 -2.54 -20.79 -11.25
C ARG A 608 -1.04 -20.53 -11.46
N LYS A 609 -0.22 -20.68 -10.42
CA LYS A 609 1.25 -20.58 -10.56
C LYS A 609 1.78 -21.63 -11.53
N ASP A 610 1.30 -22.87 -11.45
CA ASP A 610 1.75 -23.96 -12.33
C ASP A 610 1.43 -23.69 -13.80
N LYS A 611 0.21 -23.20 -14.10
CA LYS A 611 -0.19 -22.78 -15.45
C LYS A 611 0.68 -21.64 -15.96
N MET A 612 0.95 -20.63 -15.14
CA MET A 612 1.81 -19.51 -15.51
C MET A 612 3.25 -19.94 -15.76
N VAL A 613 3.82 -20.79 -14.90
CA VAL A 613 5.19 -21.34 -15.07
C VAL A 613 5.28 -22.17 -16.35
N THR A 614 4.27 -22.98 -16.65
CA THR A 614 4.21 -23.78 -17.89
C THR A 614 4.26 -22.88 -19.12
N LEU A 615 3.48 -21.79 -19.14
CA LEU A 615 3.50 -20.83 -20.24
C LEU A 615 4.86 -20.11 -20.34
N ILE A 616 5.43 -19.69 -19.20
CA ILE A 616 6.75 -19.06 -19.18
C ILE A 616 7.82 -20.00 -19.74
N ASP A 617 7.77 -21.29 -19.41
CA ASP A 617 8.71 -22.29 -19.94
C ASP A 617 8.56 -22.47 -21.45
N ALA A 618 7.34 -22.51 -21.97
CA ALA A 618 7.11 -22.54 -23.41
C ALA A 618 7.75 -21.32 -24.12
N TYR A 619 7.65 -20.12 -23.54
CA TYR A 619 8.28 -18.93 -24.07
C TYR A 619 9.81 -18.96 -23.94
N LEU A 620 10.35 -19.33 -22.78
CA LEU A 620 11.80 -19.45 -22.57
C LEU A 620 12.47 -20.37 -23.60
N LEU A 621 11.79 -21.43 -24.02
CA LEU A 621 12.29 -22.38 -25.02
C LEU A 621 12.23 -21.85 -26.47
N ARG A 622 11.38 -20.86 -26.76
CA ARG A 622 11.15 -20.29 -28.11
C ARG A 622 11.88 -18.96 -28.34
N GLU A 623 12.16 -18.21 -27.28
CA GLU A 623 12.80 -16.90 -27.37
C GLU A 623 14.21 -16.99 -28.00
N PRO A 624 14.61 -16.03 -28.85
CA PRO A 624 15.96 -15.97 -29.40
C PRO A 624 17.00 -15.88 -28.29
N VAL A 625 17.95 -16.83 -28.30
CA VAL A 625 19.00 -16.92 -27.27
C VAL A 625 20.33 -16.39 -27.81
N HIS A 626 20.84 -15.33 -27.22
CA HIS A 626 22.23 -14.91 -27.42
C HIS A 626 23.14 -15.82 -26.58
N ARG A 627 24.10 -16.49 -27.26
CA ARG A 627 24.95 -17.54 -26.68
C ARG A 627 25.95 -16.99 -25.67
N ASN A 628 26.46 -17.88 -24.80
CA ASN A 628 27.52 -17.63 -23.83
C ASN A 628 27.13 -16.68 -22.68
N THR A 629 25.87 -16.75 -22.23
CA THR A 629 25.38 -16.05 -21.04
C THR A 629 24.80 -17.03 -20.00
N PRO A 630 24.79 -16.70 -18.71
CA PRO A 630 24.17 -17.55 -17.69
C PRO A 630 22.68 -17.86 -17.94
N LEU A 631 21.95 -16.89 -18.51
CA LEU A 631 20.55 -17.10 -18.92
C LEU A 631 20.44 -18.10 -20.07
N SER A 632 21.35 -18.05 -21.06
CA SER A 632 21.37 -19.02 -22.15
C SER A 632 21.70 -20.44 -21.69
N ASP A 633 22.59 -20.57 -20.70
CA ASP A 633 22.95 -21.86 -20.11
C ASP A 633 21.78 -22.48 -19.34
N TYR A 634 21.02 -21.63 -18.64
CA TYR A 634 19.79 -22.04 -17.96
C TYR A 634 18.71 -22.50 -18.96
N VAL A 635 18.47 -21.76 -20.04
CA VAL A 635 17.52 -22.19 -21.08
C VAL A 635 17.96 -23.52 -21.71
N ALA A 636 19.27 -23.71 -21.95
CA ALA A 636 19.80 -24.97 -22.46
C ALA A 636 19.63 -26.14 -21.46
N SER A 637 19.66 -25.89 -20.14
CA SER A 637 19.41 -26.92 -19.13
C SER A 637 17.94 -27.35 -19.11
N LEU A 638 17.00 -26.40 -19.31
CA LEU A 638 15.57 -26.70 -19.45
C LEU A 638 15.29 -27.61 -20.66
N GLN A 639 15.91 -27.32 -21.81
CA GLN A 639 15.78 -28.16 -23.01
C GLN A 639 16.25 -29.60 -22.77
N LYS A 640 17.39 -29.77 -22.09
CA LYS A 640 17.93 -31.10 -21.75
C LYS A 640 17.02 -31.85 -20.78
N GLY A 641 16.42 -31.15 -19.81
CA GLY A 641 15.45 -31.71 -18.87
C GLY A 641 14.18 -32.21 -19.58
N SER A 642 13.60 -31.37 -20.44
CA SER A 642 12.41 -31.71 -21.24
C SER A 642 12.65 -32.93 -22.14
N ASN A 643 13.81 -33.01 -22.80
CA ASN A 643 14.19 -34.16 -23.64
C ASN A 643 14.37 -35.47 -22.84
N ARG A 644 14.81 -35.39 -21.57
CA ARG A 644 14.90 -36.57 -20.68
C ARG A 644 13.54 -37.04 -20.19
N GLU A 645 12.62 -36.13 -19.90
CA GLU A 645 11.24 -36.47 -19.50
C GLU A 645 10.43 -37.05 -20.67
N THR A 646 10.61 -36.53 -21.88
CA THR A 646 10.00 -37.11 -23.10
C THR A 646 10.61 -38.46 -23.46
N ALA A 647 11.92 -38.64 -23.31
CA ALA A 647 12.56 -39.95 -23.52
C ALA A 647 12.12 -40.99 -22.47
N SER A 648 11.92 -40.61 -21.21
CA SER A 648 11.42 -41.52 -20.17
C SER A 648 9.93 -41.84 -20.32
N ARG A 649 9.11 -40.91 -20.82
CA ARG A 649 7.72 -41.19 -21.21
C ARG A 649 7.61 -42.05 -22.47
N SER A 650 8.48 -41.88 -23.46
CA SER A 650 8.50 -42.73 -24.67
C SER A 650 9.00 -44.15 -24.40
N LEU A 651 9.90 -44.32 -23.43
CA LEU A 651 10.30 -45.62 -22.89
C LEU A 651 9.14 -46.32 -22.16
N ALA A 652 8.25 -45.56 -21.50
CA ALA A 652 7.07 -46.09 -20.82
C ALA A 652 5.86 -46.35 -21.75
N SER A 653 5.84 -45.78 -22.97
CA SER A 653 4.74 -45.91 -23.93
C SER A 653 5.08 -46.79 -25.15
N SER A 654 6.14 -47.61 -25.09
CA SER A 654 6.50 -48.49 -26.19
C SER A 654 5.65 -49.78 -26.23
N SER A 655 4.40 -49.64 -26.68
CA SER A 655 3.69 -50.72 -27.34
C SER A 655 2.92 -50.19 -28.56
N ASN A 656 3.49 -50.49 -29.73
CA ASN A 656 2.91 -50.53 -31.08
C ASN A 656 2.22 -49.26 -31.61
N THR A 657 2.81 -48.62 -32.61
CA THR A 657 2.46 -48.84 -34.04
C THR A 657 3.32 -47.94 -34.94
N THR A 658 3.80 -48.53 -36.02
CA THR A 658 4.54 -47.91 -37.12
C THR A 658 3.58 -47.25 -38.11
N SER A 659 3.82 -46.00 -38.49
CA SER A 659 3.41 -45.50 -39.82
C SER A 659 4.32 -44.37 -40.30
N VAL A 660 4.80 -44.55 -41.52
CA VAL A 660 5.66 -43.66 -42.32
C VAL A 660 4.86 -42.46 -42.84
N GLY A 661 5.47 -41.27 -42.87
CA GLY A 661 4.91 -40.10 -43.56
C GLY A 661 5.88 -38.92 -43.64
N SER A 662 6.42 -38.68 -44.84
CA SER A 662 7.26 -37.54 -45.25
C SER A 662 6.43 -36.28 -45.50
N HIS A 663 6.95 -35.07 -45.16
CA HIS A 663 6.78 -33.81 -45.91
C HIS A 663 7.68 -32.71 -45.28
N VAL A 664 8.76 -32.27 -45.94
CA VAL A 664 8.88 -31.12 -46.87
C VAL A 664 8.63 -29.76 -46.20
N SER A 665 9.75 -29.11 -45.85
CA SER A 665 9.86 -27.72 -45.43
C SER A 665 9.49 -26.76 -46.57
N ARG A 666 8.75 -25.70 -46.27
CA ARG A 666 8.47 -24.61 -47.21
C ARG A 666 8.71 -23.27 -46.50
N GLU A 667 9.87 -22.69 -46.78
CA GLU A 667 10.19 -21.29 -46.50
C GLU A 667 9.24 -20.38 -47.31
N VAL A 668 8.69 -19.35 -46.66
CA VAL A 668 7.99 -18.25 -47.33
C VAL A 668 8.62 -16.95 -46.86
N GLY A 669 9.09 -16.17 -47.83
CA GLY A 669 10.00 -15.05 -47.66
C GLY A 669 9.38 -13.75 -47.14
N SER A 670 10.26 -12.96 -46.55
CA SER A 670 10.07 -11.56 -46.15
C SER A 670 9.96 -10.63 -47.36
N PRO A 671 9.17 -9.54 -47.29
CA PRO A 671 9.39 -8.36 -48.11
C PRO A 671 10.21 -7.32 -47.34
N ALA A 672 11.28 -6.87 -48.00
CA ALA A 672 12.18 -5.83 -47.54
C ALA A 672 11.54 -4.43 -47.65
N ALA A 673 11.84 -3.56 -46.69
CA ALA A 673 11.85 -2.12 -46.87
C ALA A 673 12.97 -1.52 -46.00
N SER A 674 14.01 -1.02 -46.65
CA SER A 674 15.10 -0.25 -46.05
C SER A 674 14.72 1.23 -45.90
N PRO A 675 15.13 1.89 -44.81
CA PRO A 675 15.66 3.23 -44.94
C PRO A 675 17.00 3.43 -44.22
N SER A 676 17.81 4.25 -44.87
CA SER A 676 19.14 4.73 -44.51
C SER A 676 19.17 5.75 -43.38
N SER A 677 20.32 5.77 -42.68
CA SER A 677 21.01 6.84 -41.95
C SER A 677 21.19 6.56 -40.45
N HIS A 678 22.47 6.42 -40.08
CA HIS A 678 22.97 5.93 -38.81
C HIS A 678 22.97 7.02 -37.75
N GLU A 679 21.96 7.00 -36.89
CA GLU A 679 22.19 7.10 -35.44
C GLU A 679 22.12 5.67 -34.87
N PRO A 680 22.96 5.27 -33.90
CA PRO A 680 22.90 3.93 -33.35
C PRO A 680 21.56 3.74 -32.63
N ARG A 681 20.63 3.00 -33.28
CA ARG A 681 19.42 2.49 -32.64
C ARG A 681 19.86 1.76 -31.38
N ALA A 682 19.43 2.21 -30.21
CA ALA A 682 19.68 1.46 -28.98
C ALA A 682 18.89 0.16 -29.06
N SER A 683 19.55 -0.91 -29.52
CA SER A 683 18.99 -2.26 -29.46
C SER A 683 18.79 -2.64 -28.00
N LEU A 684 17.71 -3.37 -27.71
CA LEU A 684 17.54 -3.96 -26.38
C LEU A 684 18.81 -4.76 -26.00
N PRO A 685 19.21 -4.79 -24.72
CA PRO A 685 20.33 -5.59 -24.28
C PRO A 685 20.13 -7.06 -24.64
N GLU A 686 21.25 -7.77 -24.80
CA GLU A 686 21.20 -9.21 -25.06
C GLU A 686 20.39 -9.93 -23.98
N ASN A 687 19.53 -10.85 -24.41
CA ASN A 687 18.71 -11.68 -23.54
C ASN A 687 17.76 -10.91 -22.60
N TYR A 688 17.42 -9.65 -22.90
CA TYR A 688 16.44 -8.84 -22.13
C TYR A 688 15.11 -9.58 -21.89
N ARG A 689 14.56 -10.18 -22.95
CA ARG A 689 13.30 -10.93 -22.90
C ARG A 689 13.42 -12.19 -22.03
N LEU A 690 14.54 -12.92 -22.15
CA LEU A 690 14.84 -14.07 -21.31
C LEU A 690 14.95 -13.68 -19.83
N LEU A 691 15.59 -12.55 -19.51
CA LEU A 691 15.69 -12.06 -18.14
C LEU A 691 14.31 -11.79 -17.55
N SER A 692 13.43 -11.08 -18.28
CA SER A 692 12.08 -10.77 -17.78
C SER A 692 11.28 -12.06 -17.49
N LEU A 693 11.34 -13.05 -18.38
CA LEU A 693 10.72 -14.37 -18.17
C LEU A 693 11.31 -15.13 -16.97
N CYS A 694 12.65 -15.15 -16.84
CA CYS A 694 13.33 -15.81 -15.72
C CYS A 694 12.96 -15.15 -14.38
N VAL A 695 12.86 -13.83 -14.33
CA VAL A 695 12.43 -13.08 -13.14
C VAL A 695 11.00 -13.43 -12.78
N CYS A 696 10.08 -13.48 -13.75
CA CYS A 696 8.70 -13.93 -13.51
C CYS A 696 8.64 -15.37 -12.98
N LYS A 697 9.37 -16.29 -13.61
CA LYS A 697 9.45 -17.70 -13.19
C LYS A 697 9.99 -17.83 -11.77
N SER A 698 11.05 -17.11 -11.42
CA SER A 698 11.66 -17.19 -10.09
C SER A 698 10.70 -16.71 -8.99
N MET A 699 9.97 -15.61 -9.20
CA MET A 699 8.97 -15.12 -8.24
C MET A 699 7.82 -16.12 -8.04
N LEU A 700 7.33 -16.76 -9.09
CA LEU A 700 6.27 -17.78 -8.98
C LEU A 700 6.75 -19.02 -8.22
N LEU A 701 7.91 -19.56 -8.61
CA LEU A 701 8.47 -20.77 -8.00
C LEU A 701 8.90 -20.55 -6.54
N ALA A 702 9.51 -19.40 -6.23
CA ALA A 702 9.92 -19.05 -4.85
C ALA A 702 8.72 -18.98 -3.88
N ASN A 703 7.55 -18.62 -4.41
CA ASN A 703 6.30 -18.52 -3.66
C ASN A 703 5.39 -19.75 -3.83
N SER A 704 5.90 -20.85 -4.40
CA SER A 704 5.22 -22.14 -4.42
C SER A 704 5.19 -22.78 -3.03
N GLU A 705 4.13 -23.54 -2.74
CA GLU A 705 3.97 -24.40 -1.58
C GLU A 705 4.95 -25.56 -1.60
N SER A 706 5.34 -26.01 -2.79
CA SER A 706 6.27 -27.11 -3.03
C SER A 706 7.72 -26.71 -2.74
N LYS A 707 8.38 -27.45 -1.85
CA LYS A 707 9.82 -27.31 -1.60
C LYS A 707 10.65 -27.61 -2.85
N LYS A 708 10.18 -28.52 -3.72
CA LYS A 708 10.84 -28.85 -4.99
C LYS A 708 10.87 -27.63 -5.92
N ASP A 709 9.75 -26.91 -6.00
CA ASP A 709 9.63 -25.73 -6.86
C ASP A 709 10.49 -24.58 -6.33
N ARG A 710 10.47 -24.35 -5.01
CA ARG A 710 11.37 -23.37 -4.38
C ARG A 710 12.85 -23.71 -4.59
N GLN A 711 13.20 -25.00 -4.61
CA GLN A 711 14.56 -25.43 -4.96
C GLN A 711 14.88 -25.16 -6.45
N ALA A 712 13.94 -25.39 -7.36
CA ALA A 712 14.10 -25.04 -8.78
C ALA A 712 14.23 -23.51 -8.97
N ALA A 713 13.53 -22.70 -8.16
CA ALA A 713 13.67 -21.25 -8.18
C ALA A 713 15.11 -20.79 -7.94
N LEU A 714 15.88 -21.49 -7.07
CA LEU A 714 17.27 -21.14 -6.79
C LEU A 714 18.18 -21.26 -8.01
N GLU A 715 17.88 -22.18 -8.95
CA GLU A 715 18.63 -22.31 -10.21
C GLU A 715 18.38 -21.09 -11.11
N VAL A 716 17.12 -20.68 -11.24
CA VAL A 716 16.73 -19.49 -12.02
C VAL A 716 17.29 -18.21 -11.41
N ILE A 717 17.19 -18.08 -10.08
CA ILE A 717 17.73 -16.94 -9.32
C ILE A 717 19.23 -16.83 -9.54
N LYS A 718 19.97 -17.94 -9.55
CA LYS A 718 21.41 -17.91 -9.82
C LYS A 718 21.70 -17.37 -11.22
N ALA A 719 20.99 -17.84 -12.25
CA ALA A 719 21.16 -17.35 -13.62
C ALA A 719 20.86 -15.84 -13.75
N ILE A 720 19.84 -15.35 -13.01
CA ILE A 720 19.55 -13.92 -12.91
C ILE A 720 20.72 -13.19 -12.25
N GLN A 721 21.20 -13.65 -11.08
CA GLN A 721 22.28 -13.01 -10.32
C GLN A 721 23.59 -12.91 -11.09
N ASP A 722 23.88 -13.89 -11.94
CA ASP A 722 25.06 -13.92 -12.80
C ASP A 722 24.92 -12.98 -14.02
N THR A 723 23.83 -12.21 -14.13
CA THR A 723 23.56 -11.21 -15.20
C THR A 723 23.47 -9.78 -14.64
N PRO A 724 24.59 -9.15 -14.22
CA PRO A 724 24.59 -7.89 -13.46
C PRO A 724 24.31 -6.62 -14.29
N GLN A 725 23.95 -6.76 -15.57
CA GLN A 725 23.85 -5.67 -16.56
C GLN A 725 22.70 -4.68 -16.28
N TYR A 726 21.84 -4.99 -15.31
CA TYR A 726 20.60 -4.29 -15.00
C TYR A 726 20.62 -3.70 -13.59
N LYS A 727 21.75 -3.11 -13.15
CA LYS A 727 21.84 -2.53 -11.81
C LYS A 727 21.22 -1.14 -11.71
N ASP A 728 21.38 -0.32 -12.75
CA ASP A 728 20.98 1.08 -12.72
C ASP A 728 19.70 1.35 -13.54
N ARG A 729 19.09 2.53 -13.34
CA ARG A 729 17.90 3.05 -14.08
C ARG A 729 18.10 3.22 -15.60
N GLN A 730 19.15 2.64 -16.18
CA GLN A 730 19.31 2.55 -17.62
C GLN A 730 18.19 1.74 -18.28
N TRP A 731 17.69 0.70 -17.60
CA TRP A 731 16.67 -0.22 -18.10
C TRP A 731 15.53 -0.41 -17.10
N SER A 732 14.30 -0.59 -17.59
CA SER A 732 13.11 -0.86 -16.77
C SER A 732 13.22 -2.19 -16.01
N LEU A 733 14.04 -3.14 -16.47
CA LEU A 733 14.36 -4.39 -15.78
C LEU A 733 15.35 -4.24 -14.61
N SER A 734 15.74 -3.04 -14.22
CA SER A 734 16.72 -2.84 -13.14
C SER A 734 16.29 -3.34 -11.76
N TYR A 735 15.00 -3.64 -11.57
CA TYR A 735 14.49 -4.30 -10.37
C TYR A 735 14.86 -5.78 -10.25
N ALA A 736 15.24 -6.44 -11.36
CA ALA A 736 15.36 -7.89 -11.46
C ALA A 736 16.27 -8.49 -10.37
N GLN A 737 17.44 -7.88 -10.16
CA GLN A 737 18.44 -8.37 -9.21
C GLN A 737 17.96 -8.31 -7.76
N ALA A 738 17.40 -7.16 -7.37
CA ALA A 738 16.92 -6.94 -6.01
C ALA A 738 15.74 -7.86 -5.69
N PHE A 739 14.82 -8.05 -6.64
CA PHE A 739 13.69 -8.98 -6.50
C PHE A 739 14.16 -10.43 -6.40
N ALA A 740 15.07 -10.88 -7.26
CA ALA A 740 15.61 -12.25 -7.19
C ALA A 740 16.32 -12.54 -5.85
N LEU A 741 17.03 -11.56 -5.31
CA LEU A 741 17.71 -11.68 -4.01
C LEU A 741 16.71 -11.70 -2.83
N TYR A 742 15.63 -10.91 -2.90
CA TYR A 742 14.53 -10.99 -1.94
C TYR A 742 13.85 -12.37 -1.95
N GLU A 743 13.53 -12.91 -3.14
CA GLU A 743 12.94 -14.24 -3.26
C GLU A 743 13.88 -15.34 -2.74
N LYS A 744 15.19 -15.20 -2.94
CA LYS A 744 16.22 -16.09 -2.36
C LYS A 744 16.19 -16.08 -0.83
N ALA A 745 16.00 -14.90 -0.23
CA ALA A 745 15.87 -14.77 1.23
C ALA A 745 14.57 -15.44 1.73
N TYR A 746 13.47 -15.29 1.00
CA TYR A 746 12.20 -15.94 1.33
C TYR A 746 12.31 -17.47 1.27
N ILE A 747 12.95 -18.03 0.23
CA ILE A 747 13.22 -19.48 0.15
C ILE A 747 14.06 -19.93 1.35
N ALA A 748 15.11 -19.19 1.72
CA ALA A 748 15.94 -19.52 2.89
C ALA A 748 15.14 -19.50 4.20
N TYR A 749 14.22 -18.54 4.35
CA TYR A 749 13.31 -18.46 5.50
C TYR A 749 12.37 -19.67 5.57
N ARG A 750 11.82 -20.12 4.44
CA ARG A 750 10.91 -21.27 4.36
C ARG A 750 11.61 -22.62 4.53
N ASP A 751 12.79 -22.79 3.94
CA ASP A 751 13.38 -24.12 3.72
C ASP A 751 14.68 -24.39 4.48
N LYS A 752 15.29 -23.36 5.06
CA LYS A 752 16.58 -23.45 5.75
C LYS A 752 16.46 -22.97 7.19
N SER A 753 16.83 -21.72 7.46
CA SER A 753 16.86 -21.16 8.80
C SER A 753 16.64 -19.65 8.77
N LEU A 754 16.33 -19.09 9.94
CA LEU A 754 16.16 -17.65 10.12
C LEU A 754 17.46 -16.90 9.81
N GLU A 755 18.60 -17.43 10.26
CA GLU A 755 19.93 -16.83 10.09
C GLU A 755 20.36 -16.81 8.62
N ALA A 756 20.01 -17.85 7.86
CA ALA A 756 20.27 -17.90 6.43
C ALA A 756 19.48 -16.83 5.68
N ALA A 757 18.21 -16.61 6.03
CA ALA A 757 17.39 -15.55 5.46
C ALA A 757 17.94 -14.17 5.81
N GLU A 758 18.30 -13.94 7.07
CA GLU A 758 18.86 -12.67 7.54
C GLU A 758 20.18 -12.30 6.86
N SER A 759 21.05 -13.29 6.64
CA SER A 759 22.31 -13.08 5.90
C SER A 759 22.05 -12.56 4.49
N ILE A 760 21.08 -13.14 3.78
CA ILE A 760 20.70 -12.73 2.42
C ILE A 760 20.00 -11.36 2.44
N MET A 761 19.15 -11.10 3.43
CA MET A 761 18.52 -9.78 3.59
C MET A 761 19.56 -8.68 3.85
N ASN A 762 20.58 -8.94 4.67
CA ASN A 762 21.68 -8.00 4.89
C ASN A 762 22.46 -7.74 3.60
N GLN A 763 22.64 -8.77 2.76
CA GLN A 763 23.23 -8.60 1.43
C GLN A 763 22.36 -7.69 0.54
N LEU A 764 21.04 -7.87 0.55
CA LEU A 764 20.11 -7.02 -0.20
C LEU A 764 20.22 -5.56 0.24
N HIS A 765 20.19 -5.29 1.55
CA HIS A 765 20.32 -3.93 2.07
C HIS A 765 21.67 -3.33 1.70
N LYS A 766 22.77 -4.09 1.78
CA LYS A 766 24.11 -3.59 1.42
C LYS A 766 24.26 -3.27 -0.07
N GLN A 767 23.60 -4.02 -0.95
CA GLN A 767 23.77 -3.87 -2.40
C GLN A 767 22.77 -2.91 -3.03
N TYR A 768 21.63 -2.67 -2.37
CA TYR A 768 20.47 -1.99 -2.94
C TYR A 768 19.83 -1.00 -1.95
N ASP A 769 20.64 -0.36 -1.09
CA ASP A 769 20.23 0.69 -0.13
C ASP A 769 19.85 2.03 -0.77
N SER A 770 20.25 2.26 -2.01
CA SER A 770 20.08 3.52 -2.72
C SER A 770 19.09 3.39 -3.89
N ALA A 771 18.40 4.48 -4.19
CA ALA A 771 17.33 4.53 -5.20
C ALA A 771 17.81 4.49 -6.66
N HIS A 772 18.87 3.74 -6.97
CA HIS A 772 19.53 3.68 -8.28
C HIS A 772 18.83 2.75 -9.31
N TYR A 773 17.75 2.05 -8.94
CA TYR A 773 16.96 1.17 -9.83
C TYR A 773 15.44 1.45 -9.77
N TYR A 774 14.69 1.01 -10.78
CA TYR A 774 13.23 1.13 -10.78
C TYR A 774 12.59 0.22 -9.72
N MET A 775 11.45 0.63 -9.16
CA MET A 775 10.77 -0.11 -8.07
C MET A 775 11.55 -0.17 -6.74
N HIS A 776 12.60 0.64 -6.55
CA HIS A 776 13.35 0.73 -5.28
C HIS A 776 12.43 0.91 -4.07
N ALA A 777 11.57 1.92 -4.05
CA ALA A 777 10.70 2.20 -2.89
C ALA A 777 9.80 1.01 -2.50
N LYS A 778 9.36 0.23 -3.50
CA LYS A 778 8.60 -1.00 -3.24
C LYS A 778 9.49 -2.08 -2.64
N MET A 779 10.66 -2.32 -3.22
CA MET A 779 11.60 -3.31 -2.71
C MET A 779 12.07 -2.95 -1.30
N ASP A 780 12.37 -1.69 -1.04
CA ASP A 780 12.77 -1.20 0.27
C ASP A 780 11.69 -1.47 1.32
N LEU A 781 10.42 -1.17 1.03
CA LEU A 781 9.30 -1.52 1.90
C LEU A 781 9.19 -3.05 2.13
N LYS A 782 9.31 -3.86 1.07
CA LYS A 782 9.27 -5.33 1.17
C LYS A 782 10.41 -5.87 2.04
N ALA A 783 11.62 -5.38 1.79
CA ALA A 783 12.83 -5.80 2.46
C ALA A 783 12.82 -5.41 3.93
N HIS A 784 12.39 -4.18 4.22
CA HIS A 784 12.18 -3.70 5.58
C HIS A 784 11.17 -4.55 6.34
N LEU A 785 10.00 -4.87 5.75
CA LEU A 785 9.00 -5.73 6.39
C LEU A 785 9.50 -7.15 6.64
N ALA A 786 10.29 -7.72 5.73
CA ALA A 786 10.93 -9.02 5.92
C ALA A 786 11.95 -8.98 7.07
N SER A 787 12.86 -8.00 7.07
CA SER A 787 13.84 -7.78 8.15
C SER A 787 13.16 -7.50 9.49
N TYR A 788 12.03 -6.78 9.48
CA TYR A 788 11.23 -6.53 10.66
C TYR A 788 10.66 -7.83 11.25
N HIS A 789 10.05 -8.68 10.42
CA HIS A 789 9.53 -9.99 10.83
C HIS A 789 10.62 -10.93 11.37
N LEU A 790 11.75 -11.03 10.67
CA LEU A 790 12.88 -11.87 11.09
C LEU A 790 13.39 -11.46 12.48
N ARG A 791 13.49 -10.16 12.75
CA ARG A 791 13.87 -9.64 14.07
C ARG A 791 12.86 -10.00 15.15
N GLU A 792 11.56 -9.89 14.87
CA GLU A 792 10.52 -10.29 15.83
C GLU A 792 10.59 -11.79 16.15
N GLU A 793 10.75 -12.64 15.15
CA GLU A 793 10.93 -14.08 15.36
C GLU A 793 12.18 -14.39 16.19
N ARG A 794 13.30 -13.72 15.92
CA ARG A 794 14.54 -13.90 16.68
C ARG A 794 14.33 -13.54 18.16
N GLN A 795 13.71 -12.39 18.43
CA GLN A 795 13.41 -11.94 19.80
C GLN A 795 12.46 -12.92 20.51
N ALA A 796 11.44 -13.41 19.80
CA ALA A 796 10.52 -14.40 20.35
C ALA A 796 11.20 -15.74 20.69
N ARG A 797 12.15 -16.21 19.86
CA ARG A 797 12.96 -17.40 20.15
C ARG A 797 13.90 -17.20 21.35
N ALA A 798 14.57 -16.06 21.43
CA ALA A 798 15.43 -15.72 22.56
C ALA A 798 14.65 -15.64 23.89
N ALA A 799 13.43 -15.09 23.87
CA ALA A 799 12.54 -15.03 25.03
C ALA A 799 12.05 -16.41 25.51
N LYS A 800 12.03 -17.43 24.63
CA LYS A 800 11.71 -18.82 25.00
C LYS A 800 12.88 -19.54 25.64
N LEU A 801 14.11 -19.25 25.24
CA LEU A 801 15.33 -19.87 25.80
C LEU A 801 15.70 -19.33 27.19
N THR A 802 15.16 -18.16 27.55
CA THR A 802 15.39 -17.49 28.84
C THR A 802 14.30 -17.77 29.88
N LYS A 803 13.26 -18.54 29.51
CA LYS A 803 12.19 -19.02 30.40
C LYS A 803 12.32 -20.53 30.57
#